data_AF-A0A543Q1K7-F1
#
_entry.id   AF-A0A543Q1K7-F1
#
_cell.length_a   1.000
_cell.length_b   1.000
_cell.length_c   1.000
_cell.angle_alpha   90.00
_cell.angle_beta   90.00
_cell.angle_gamma   90.00
#
_symmetry.space_group_name_H-M   'P 1'
#
loop_
_entity.id
_entity.type
_entity.pdbx_description
1 polymer ?
#
loop_
_entity_poly.entity_id
_entity_poly.type
_entity_poly.pdbx_seq_one_letter_code
_entity_poly.pdbx_strand_id
1 'polypeptide(L)'
;MTDQVTVFEDHKNQRIEYSTCYMCACRCGIKVTVENDNVRFIQGNRNHPTNQGVLCAKGSAGIMKQNSPAKLHQPLLRKPGTARGAGEFVPISWEKALDMLTARLQNIRSTNPDKLAFFTGRDQMQALTGLWAQQFGTLNWAAHGGFCSVNMAAGGLYMMPFAFWEFGDPDWDRTKYFMLWGVAEDHASNPIKIALEKLKRRGAKFVAINPARTGYQAIADEWVAIKPGTDGLLALSMVHVLLERELFDWDFLIRYTNAPFLIIDAPGSSDHGLFWRNAAGHPQVWDMCTQNFADGMEAGSNPSLSLLDKHINPAGRTVRTVMSLMIEKYLDASYAPEQVSKITGVPAETIERLALEMAQVAFEETIEIDCEWTDWTGRKHDKFIGRPVSMYAMRGVSAHSNGFQSARAIHLLQILLGTIDCPGGFCAKPPYPKPVPPPVKPAQHSAPNQPLSSSPLGYPTGPEDLVIDEQGNPKRIDKAFSWETPLSIQGLLHMVITNAHNYDPYRIDTLILFMANMAWNSSMNTAEIQKMLVAKDSEDGEYRIPFIVVSDAYHSEMVNFADLILPDTTYLERYDTLSMLDRPISETDAVCDSIRHPILKTNRDVRAWQEVLVDLAGRLQFPAFVHENGEKRYQDYKDFIVNYQKEPGIGFLSGWRGKNGDQHLRGEPNPRQWEAYIDHQSFFQHHLPLNIRYFRFVNQAYLDFAVEAAYIPKAEPMFIEIYSEPLQRFRLAGEGVYDGPRPTQPADRERLAKYFDPLPFWYEPLEQQRVSAEEYPFFAVNQRPMMMYHSWDSQNAWLRQIIAQNFLYMNRQRGEHLGIADKSWVWVESHNGKIRVQVKLIEGCQEDTVWTWNAIGKQSGAWALSPDAPEATRGFLMNHLISELLPEKTGERRLTNSDPITGQAAWYDLRVRIYPAAPGEEGTWPTFPTIKPLPDEPRPVDRLRYHTHPPVNLKS
;
A
#
# COMPACT_ATOMS: atom_id res chain seq x y z
N MET A 1 -18.93 -55.04 29.56
CA MET A 1 -18.38 -54.32 28.38
C MET A 1 -19.55 -53.56 27.80
N THR A 2 -19.45 -52.23 27.67
CA THR A 2 -20.52 -51.41 27.08
C THR A 2 -20.15 -51.09 25.65
N ASP A 3 -21.08 -51.34 24.72
CA ASP A 3 -20.90 -51.08 23.30
C ASP A 3 -20.74 -49.58 23.03
N GLN A 4 -19.50 -49.12 22.96
CA GLN A 4 -19.19 -47.80 22.40
C GLN A 4 -19.30 -47.90 20.88
N VAL A 5 -20.53 -47.75 20.38
CA VAL A 5 -20.81 -47.58 18.95
C VAL A 5 -19.96 -46.41 18.44
N THR A 6 -19.22 -46.63 17.35
CA THR A 6 -18.43 -45.60 16.67
C THR A 6 -19.36 -44.49 16.18
N VAL A 7 -19.33 -43.34 16.85
CA VAL A 7 -20.09 -42.15 16.43
C VAL A 7 -19.29 -41.44 15.34
N PHE A 8 -19.76 -41.52 14.10
CA PHE A 8 -19.20 -40.76 12.98
C PHE A 8 -19.71 -39.31 12.98
N GLU A 9 -19.03 -38.46 12.20
CA GLU A 9 -19.38 -37.05 12.02
C GLU A 9 -20.79 -36.91 11.41
N ASP A 10 -21.72 -36.29 12.13
CA ASP A 10 -23.10 -36.11 11.64
C ASP A 10 -23.23 -34.81 10.85
N HIS A 11 -23.07 -34.94 9.53
CA HIS A 11 -23.15 -33.84 8.57
C HIS A 11 -24.49 -33.07 8.61
N LYS A 12 -25.55 -33.60 9.26
CA LYS A 12 -26.83 -32.88 9.42
C LYS A 12 -26.73 -31.71 10.40
N ASN A 13 -25.74 -31.71 11.30
CA ASN A 13 -25.48 -30.61 12.23
C ASN A 13 -24.55 -29.53 11.63
N GLN A 14 -24.19 -29.69 10.35
CA GLN A 14 -23.31 -28.78 9.63
C GLN A 14 -24.10 -27.87 8.71
N ARG A 15 -23.78 -26.57 8.73
CA ARG A 15 -24.24 -25.60 7.74
C ARG A 15 -23.07 -25.06 6.93
N ILE A 16 -23.34 -24.63 5.71
CA ILE A 16 -22.33 -24.04 4.83
C ILE A 16 -22.64 -22.55 4.71
N GLU A 17 -21.66 -21.74 5.04
CA GLU A 17 -21.71 -20.28 4.92
C GLU A 17 -20.60 -19.81 3.95
N TYR A 18 -20.78 -18.64 3.38
CA TYR A 18 -19.77 -17.99 2.53
C TYR A 18 -19.37 -16.65 3.16
N SER A 19 -18.15 -16.18 2.88
CA SER A 19 -17.66 -14.88 3.37
C SER A 19 -16.36 -14.50 2.65
N THR A 20 -15.78 -13.36 3.03
CA THR A 20 -14.51 -12.87 2.47
C THR A 20 -13.38 -12.91 3.52
N CYS A 21 -12.27 -13.57 3.19
CA CYS A 21 -11.12 -13.74 4.07
C CYS A 21 -10.49 -12.40 4.48
N TYR A 22 -10.07 -12.26 5.75
CA TYR A 22 -9.33 -11.11 6.27
C TYR A 22 -7.94 -11.49 6.84
N MET A 23 -7.36 -12.58 6.35
CA MET A 23 -6.02 -13.02 6.76
C MET A 23 -4.88 -12.34 5.98
N CYS A 24 -5.20 -11.46 5.01
CA CYS A 24 -4.27 -10.60 4.27
C CYS A 24 -5.04 -9.57 3.43
N ALA A 25 -4.34 -8.77 2.63
CA ALA A 25 -4.93 -7.83 1.67
C ALA A 25 -5.58 -8.49 0.43
N CYS A 26 -5.52 -9.82 0.26
CA CYS A 26 -5.95 -10.48 -0.99
C CYS A 26 -7.46 -10.76 -1.10
N ARG A 27 -8.24 -10.52 -0.05
CA ARG A 27 -9.73 -10.58 -0.08
C ARG A 27 -10.32 -11.86 -0.70
N CYS A 28 -9.68 -13.01 -0.50
CA CYS A 28 -10.13 -14.28 -1.10
C CYS A 28 -11.50 -14.72 -0.54
N GLY A 29 -12.41 -15.15 -1.41
CA GLY A 29 -13.68 -15.75 -0.99
C GLY A 29 -13.46 -17.09 -0.30
N ILE A 30 -14.20 -17.32 0.78
CA ILE A 30 -14.14 -18.53 1.59
C ILE A 30 -15.51 -19.20 1.70
N LYS A 31 -15.46 -20.52 1.83
CA LYS A 31 -16.57 -21.40 2.18
C LYS A 31 -16.28 -21.96 3.57
N VAL A 32 -17.13 -21.64 4.54
CA VAL A 32 -17.00 -22.07 5.93
C VAL A 32 -18.06 -23.13 6.19
N THR A 33 -17.62 -24.34 6.56
CA THR A 33 -18.55 -25.38 7.01
C THR A 33 -18.63 -25.25 8.52
N VAL A 34 -19.76 -24.84 9.12
CA VAL A 34 -19.91 -24.58 10.57
C VAL A 34 -20.69 -25.73 11.23
N GLU A 35 -20.20 -26.24 12.37
CA GLU A 35 -20.87 -27.29 13.15
C GLU A 35 -21.05 -26.82 14.60
N ASN A 36 -22.27 -26.92 15.16
CA ASN A 36 -22.57 -26.48 16.54
C ASN A 36 -22.09 -25.05 16.85
N ASP A 37 -22.26 -24.14 15.89
CA ASP A 37 -21.79 -22.73 15.93
C ASP A 37 -20.27 -22.55 16.10
N ASN A 38 -19.48 -23.55 15.68
CA ASN A 38 -18.02 -23.56 15.76
C ASN A 38 -17.38 -23.96 14.41
N VAL A 39 -16.18 -23.42 14.14
CA VAL A 39 -15.35 -23.60 12.92
C VAL A 39 -16.18 -24.02 11.72
N ARG A 40 -16.20 -25.30 11.29
CA ARG A 40 -15.52 -26.57 11.57
C ARG A 40 -14.28 -26.77 10.67
N PHE A 41 -14.35 -26.31 9.42
CA PHE A 41 -13.18 -26.05 8.55
C PHE A 41 -13.47 -24.92 7.54
N ILE A 42 -12.41 -24.33 6.98
CA ILE A 42 -12.47 -23.25 5.98
C ILE A 42 -11.82 -23.73 4.67
N GLN A 43 -12.52 -23.54 3.56
CA GLN A 43 -12.04 -23.78 2.19
C GLN A 43 -12.16 -22.50 1.35
N GLY A 44 -11.49 -22.43 0.20
CA GLY A 44 -11.71 -21.34 -0.75
C GLY A 44 -13.06 -21.49 -1.45
N ASN A 45 -13.77 -20.38 -1.68
CA ASN A 45 -14.96 -20.40 -2.54
C ASN A 45 -14.50 -20.59 -4.01
N ARG A 46 -14.99 -21.66 -4.66
CA ARG A 46 -14.69 -21.98 -6.07
C ARG A 46 -15.24 -20.97 -7.06
N ASN A 47 -16.34 -20.29 -6.72
CA ASN A 47 -17.02 -19.35 -7.60
C ASN A 47 -16.49 -17.91 -7.45
N HIS A 48 -15.70 -17.62 -6.41
CA HIS A 48 -15.22 -16.27 -6.13
C HIS A 48 -14.05 -15.89 -7.07
N PRO A 49 -14.12 -14.75 -7.78
CA PRO A 49 -13.26 -14.44 -8.93
C PRO A 49 -11.77 -14.44 -8.59
N THR A 50 -11.40 -13.84 -7.46
CA THR A 50 -10.01 -13.60 -7.04
C THR A 50 -9.22 -14.85 -6.65
N ASN A 51 -9.88 -15.96 -6.31
CA ASN A 51 -9.15 -17.15 -5.80
C ASN A 51 -9.65 -18.49 -6.30
N GLN A 52 -10.84 -18.59 -6.92
CA GLN A 52 -11.26 -19.76 -7.70
C GLN A 52 -11.10 -21.10 -6.92
N GLY A 53 -11.36 -21.07 -5.61
CA GLY A 53 -11.24 -22.21 -4.70
C GLY A 53 -9.88 -22.38 -4.00
N VAL A 54 -8.82 -21.72 -4.46
CA VAL A 54 -7.49 -21.75 -3.82
C VAL A 54 -7.54 -21.00 -2.49
N LEU A 55 -6.98 -21.60 -1.43
CA LEU A 55 -6.85 -20.98 -0.12
C LEU A 55 -5.45 -21.24 0.44
N CYS A 56 -4.80 -20.20 0.96
CA CYS A 56 -3.46 -20.31 1.54
C CYS A 56 -3.52 -20.81 2.99
N ALA A 57 -2.37 -21.23 3.54
CA ALA A 57 -2.24 -21.66 4.94
C ALA A 57 -2.89 -20.67 5.93
N LYS A 58 -2.71 -19.35 5.71
CA LYS A 58 -3.35 -18.30 6.53
C LYS A 58 -4.86 -18.40 6.51
N GLY A 59 -5.47 -18.48 5.32
CA GLY A 59 -6.92 -18.57 5.16
C GLY A 59 -7.50 -19.83 5.81
N SER A 60 -6.85 -20.98 5.60
CA SER A 60 -7.24 -22.24 6.23
C SER A 60 -7.10 -22.20 7.76
N ALA A 61 -6.11 -21.48 8.27
CA ALA A 61 -5.87 -21.29 9.71
C ALA A 61 -6.75 -20.21 10.37
N GLY A 62 -7.72 -19.61 9.67
CA GLY A 62 -8.68 -18.68 10.25
C GLY A 62 -9.41 -19.24 11.49
N ILE A 63 -9.55 -20.56 11.57
CA ILE A 63 -10.04 -21.31 12.73
C ILE A 63 -9.27 -20.96 14.01
N MET A 64 -7.94 -20.96 13.95
CA MET A 64 -7.11 -20.68 15.13
C MET A 64 -6.99 -19.20 15.43
N LYS A 65 -7.22 -18.32 14.43
CA LYS A 65 -7.45 -16.89 14.71
C LYS A 65 -8.76 -16.69 15.48
N GLN A 66 -9.82 -17.39 15.12
CA GLN A 66 -11.10 -17.33 15.83
C GLN A 66 -11.04 -17.90 17.25
N ASN A 67 -10.30 -19.00 17.45
CA ASN A 67 -10.11 -19.67 18.75
C ASN A 67 -8.89 -19.14 19.54
N SER A 68 -8.40 -17.95 19.20
CA SER A 68 -7.20 -17.40 19.84
C SER A 68 -7.46 -17.01 21.30
N PRO A 69 -6.58 -17.38 22.25
CA PRO A 69 -6.65 -16.88 23.63
C PRO A 69 -6.32 -15.39 23.73
N ALA A 70 -5.68 -14.81 22.71
CA ALA A 70 -5.29 -13.40 22.68
C ALA A 70 -6.45 -12.45 22.34
N LYS A 71 -7.67 -12.95 22.07
CA LYS A 71 -8.81 -12.09 21.71
C LYS A 71 -9.20 -11.20 22.89
N LEU A 72 -9.45 -9.91 22.64
CA LEU A 72 -9.93 -8.99 23.69
C LEU A 72 -11.41 -9.25 24.02
N HIS A 73 -11.83 -9.16 25.28
CA HIS A 73 -13.15 -9.66 25.70
C HIS A 73 -14.22 -8.59 25.99
N GLN A 74 -13.80 -7.39 26.41
CA GLN A 74 -14.67 -6.29 26.87
C GLN A 74 -13.86 -4.97 26.86
N PRO A 75 -14.48 -3.78 26.85
CA PRO A 75 -13.76 -2.52 26.91
C PRO A 75 -12.93 -2.39 28.20
N LEU A 76 -11.72 -1.86 28.07
CA LEU A 76 -10.78 -1.72 29.18
C LEU A 76 -10.28 -0.27 29.28
N LEU A 77 -10.15 0.22 30.51
CA LEU A 77 -9.55 1.51 30.84
C LEU A 77 -8.24 1.29 31.61
N ARG A 78 -7.17 2.02 31.31
CA ARG A 78 -5.94 2.00 32.12
C ARG A 78 -6.29 2.39 33.55
N LYS A 79 -5.84 1.58 34.51
CA LYS A 79 -6.15 1.77 35.94
C LYS A 79 -5.59 3.12 36.42
N PRO A 80 -6.40 3.99 37.07
CA PRO A 80 -5.93 5.27 37.58
C PRO A 80 -4.69 5.14 38.47
N GLY A 81 -3.75 6.08 38.34
CA GLY A 81 -2.48 6.09 39.08
C GLY A 81 -1.39 5.15 38.55
N THR A 82 -1.64 4.33 37.53
CA THR A 82 -0.65 3.39 36.96
C THR A 82 0.10 3.99 35.75
N ALA A 83 1.30 3.49 35.47
CA ALA A 83 2.07 3.89 34.30
C ALA A 83 1.52 3.25 33.01
N ARG A 84 1.56 3.98 31.89
CA ARG A 84 1.34 3.42 30.55
C ARG A 84 2.42 2.37 30.27
N GLY A 85 2.07 1.23 29.65
CA GLY A 85 2.98 0.09 29.49
C GLY A 85 3.08 -0.85 30.70
N ALA A 86 2.43 -0.55 31.84
CA ALA A 86 2.50 -1.38 33.05
C ALA A 86 1.52 -2.58 33.06
N GLY A 87 0.69 -2.74 32.04
CA GLY A 87 -0.30 -3.83 31.94
C GLY A 87 -1.43 -3.78 32.97
N GLU A 88 -1.76 -2.61 33.52
CA GLU A 88 -2.79 -2.48 34.56
C GLU A 88 -4.04 -1.77 34.05
N PHE A 89 -5.09 -2.57 33.85
CA PHE A 89 -6.38 -2.14 33.31
C PHE A 89 -7.53 -2.53 34.24
N VAL A 90 -8.68 -1.89 34.05
CA VAL A 90 -9.97 -2.25 34.67
C VAL A 90 -11.05 -2.38 33.59
N PRO A 91 -11.94 -3.40 33.66
CA PRO A 91 -13.11 -3.48 32.80
C PRO A 91 -14.05 -2.28 32.94
N ILE A 92 -14.62 -1.83 31.82
CA ILE A 92 -15.70 -0.84 31.77
C ILE A 92 -16.75 -1.26 30.73
N SER A 93 -17.99 -0.80 30.90
CA SER A 93 -19.05 -1.01 29.91
C SER A 93 -18.81 -0.20 28.63
N TRP A 94 -19.36 -0.67 27.50
CA TRP A 94 -19.37 0.08 26.24
C TRP A 94 -19.97 1.49 26.36
N GLU A 95 -21.06 1.65 27.12
CA GLU A 95 -21.70 2.94 27.37
C GLU A 95 -20.70 3.92 27.99
N LYS A 96 -20.09 3.55 29.12
CA LYS A 96 -19.05 4.37 29.79
C LYS A 96 -17.85 4.65 28.89
N ALA A 97 -17.41 3.68 28.09
CA ALA A 97 -16.30 3.84 27.15
C ALA A 97 -16.62 4.88 26.07
N LEU A 98 -17.82 4.79 25.48
CA LEU A 98 -18.27 5.68 24.41
C LEU A 98 -18.67 7.06 24.90
N ASP A 99 -19.27 7.19 26.08
CA ASP A 99 -19.62 8.49 26.66
C ASP A 99 -18.36 9.30 27.01
N MET A 100 -17.37 8.65 27.64
CA MET A 100 -16.07 9.27 27.94
C MET A 100 -15.33 9.69 26.66
N LEU A 101 -15.31 8.84 25.63
CA LEU A 101 -14.70 9.18 24.35
C LEU A 101 -15.46 10.27 23.60
N THR A 102 -16.81 10.21 23.60
CA THR A 102 -17.68 11.23 22.98
C THR A 102 -17.44 12.60 23.60
N ALA A 103 -17.46 12.70 24.94
CA ALA A 103 -17.23 13.97 25.63
C ALA A 103 -15.86 14.58 25.29
N ARG A 104 -14.81 13.75 25.24
CA ARG A 104 -13.46 14.18 24.85
C ARG A 104 -13.39 14.65 23.40
N LEU A 105 -13.92 13.84 22.48
CA LEU A 105 -13.97 14.13 21.04
C LEU A 105 -14.83 15.36 20.73
N GLN A 106 -15.94 15.56 21.44
CA GLN A 106 -16.79 16.73 21.29
C GLN A 106 -16.07 18.01 21.73
N ASN A 107 -15.33 17.98 22.84
CA ASN A 107 -14.49 19.11 23.26
C ASN A 107 -13.36 19.42 22.25
N ILE A 108 -12.70 18.40 21.70
CA ILE A 108 -11.70 18.59 20.64
C ILE A 108 -12.36 19.24 19.41
N ARG A 109 -13.46 18.67 18.92
CA ARG A 109 -14.19 19.17 17.74
C ARG A 109 -14.69 20.60 17.92
N SER A 110 -15.13 20.98 19.12
CA SER A 110 -15.67 22.32 19.41
C SER A 110 -14.61 23.39 19.68
N THR A 111 -13.34 23.02 19.84
CA THR A 111 -12.23 23.95 20.16
C THR A 111 -11.15 23.98 19.08
N ASN A 112 -10.56 22.84 18.75
CA ASN A 112 -9.60 22.68 17.66
C ASN A 112 -9.57 21.20 17.21
N PRO A 113 -10.21 20.83 16.09
CA PRO A 113 -10.31 19.45 15.66
C PRO A 113 -8.94 18.80 15.31
N ASP A 114 -7.91 19.59 14.98
CA ASP A 114 -6.57 19.05 14.68
C ASP A 114 -5.87 18.48 15.93
N LYS A 115 -6.41 18.70 17.14
CA LYS A 115 -5.94 18.01 18.36
C LYS A 115 -6.31 16.52 18.41
N LEU A 116 -7.13 16.03 17.48
CA LEU A 116 -7.35 14.60 17.26
C LEU A 116 -6.43 14.09 16.15
N ALA A 117 -5.53 13.15 16.48
CA ALA A 117 -4.84 12.31 15.51
C ALA A 117 -5.57 10.96 15.38
N PHE A 118 -6.09 10.62 14.20
CA PHE A 118 -6.79 9.35 13.95
C PHE A 118 -6.10 8.58 12.82
N PHE A 119 -5.33 7.55 13.17
CA PHE A 119 -4.55 6.80 12.20
C PHE A 119 -4.90 5.32 12.22
N THR A 120 -4.94 4.71 11.03
CA THR A 120 -5.37 3.32 10.87
C THR A 120 -4.25 2.43 10.32
N GLY A 121 -4.11 1.25 10.91
CA GLY A 121 -3.23 0.19 10.43
C GLY A 121 -3.87 -0.50 9.24
N ARG A 122 -4.12 -1.81 9.33
CA ARG A 122 -4.73 -2.58 8.23
C ARG A 122 -6.23 -2.34 8.09
N ASP A 123 -6.64 -1.11 7.87
CA ASP A 123 -8.02 -0.77 7.52
C ASP A 123 -8.38 -1.27 6.10
N GLN A 124 -9.56 -1.86 5.94
CA GLN A 124 -10.15 -2.26 4.64
C GLN A 124 -11.47 -1.53 4.33
N MET A 125 -11.79 -0.50 5.13
CA MET A 125 -12.95 0.37 4.97
C MET A 125 -12.52 1.84 5.14
N GLN A 126 -11.47 2.23 4.40
CA GLN A 126 -10.85 3.56 4.47
C GLN A 126 -11.78 4.66 3.97
N ALA A 127 -12.75 4.32 3.11
CA ALA A 127 -13.82 5.24 2.74
C ALA A 127 -14.71 5.64 3.93
N LEU A 128 -14.98 4.76 4.90
CA LEU A 128 -15.70 5.15 6.13
C LEU A 128 -14.78 5.94 7.07
N THR A 129 -13.55 5.49 7.30
CA THR A 129 -12.67 6.15 8.28
C THR A 129 -12.22 7.54 7.81
N GLY A 130 -11.99 7.71 6.50
CA GLY A 130 -11.76 8.99 5.85
C GLY A 130 -12.99 9.90 5.83
N LEU A 131 -14.19 9.36 5.55
CA LEU A 131 -15.45 10.12 5.70
C LEU A 131 -15.65 10.56 7.15
N TRP A 132 -15.39 9.70 8.13
CA TRP A 132 -15.50 10.02 9.55
C TRP A 132 -14.53 11.14 9.95
N ALA A 133 -13.27 11.07 9.51
CA ALA A 133 -12.29 12.14 9.74
C ALA A 133 -12.67 13.46 9.07
N GLN A 134 -13.16 13.40 7.82
CA GLN A 134 -13.71 14.54 7.10
C GLN A 134 -14.86 15.18 7.88
N GLN A 135 -15.83 14.40 8.35
CA GLN A 135 -16.97 14.91 9.11
C GLN A 135 -16.56 15.46 10.48
N PHE A 136 -15.56 14.86 11.14
CA PHE A 136 -14.99 15.35 12.40
C PHE A 136 -14.27 16.71 12.24
N GLY A 137 -13.71 17.00 11.06
CA GLY A 137 -13.00 18.24 10.79
C GLY A 137 -11.48 18.20 11.05
N THR A 138 -10.89 17.01 11.27
CA THR A 138 -9.45 16.88 11.56
C THR A 138 -8.64 16.65 10.30
N LEU A 139 -7.58 17.44 10.10
CA LEU A 139 -6.59 17.18 9.04
C LEU A 139 -5.73 15.93 9.33
N ASN A 140 -5.70 15.46 10.57
CA ASN A 140 -4.79 14.42 11.05
C ASN A 140 -5.36 13.01 10.92
N TRP A 141 -5.64 12.61 9.67
CA TRP A 141 -6.02 11.24 9.31
C TRP A 141 -5.17 10.66 8.18
N ALA A 142 -4.74 9.41 8.37
CA ALA A 142 -4.17 8.56 7.34
C ALA A 142 -4.26 7.06 7.70
N ALA A 143 -4.22 6.21 6.69
CA ALA A 143 -4.01 4.77 6.84
C ALA A 143 -2.52 4.40 6.72
N HIS A 144 -2.17 3.13 6.94
CA HIS A 144 -0.82 2.54 6.79
C HIS A 144 -0.17 2.64 5.39
N GLY A 145 -0.73 3.42 4.46
CA GLY A 145 -0.31 3.48 3.07
C GLY A 145 1.14 3.94 2.87
N GLY A 146 1.55 4.97 3.62
CA GLY A 146 2.94 5.43 3.71
C GLY A 146 3.96 4.37 4.17
N PHE A 147 3.51 3.24 4.74
CA PHE A 147 4.36 2.08 5.06
C PHE A 147 4.36 0.98 4.01
N CYS A 148 3.30 0.91 3.24
CA CYS A 148 3.00 -0.26 2.44
C CYS A 148 3.65 -0.16 1.07
N SER A 149 3.16 0.77 0.26
CA SER A 149 3.46 0.81 -1.17
C SER A 149 2.96 2.09 -1.87
N VAL A 150 2.93 3.23 -1.18
CA VAL A 150 2.46 4.50 -1.77
C VAL A 150 3.36 4.99 -2.91
N ASN A 151 4.66 4.68 -2.92
CA ASN A 151 5.56 4.92 -4.05
C ASN A 151 5.12 4.19 -5.33
N MET A 152 4.65 2.93 -5.24
CA MET A 152 4.07 2.25 -6.41
C MET A 152 2.79 2.94 -6.88
N ALA A 153 1.91 3.30 -5.95
CA ALA A 153 0.63 3.94 -6.28
C ALA A 153 0.82 5.33 -6.88
N ALA A 154 1.61 6.20 -6.25
CA ALA A 154 1.90 7.55 -6.73
C ALA A 154 2.76 7.54 -7.99
N GLY A 155 3.78 6.67 -8.07
CA GLY A 155 4.61 6.55 -9.27
C GLY A 155 3.82 6.13 -10.50
N GLY A 156 2.81 5.26 -10.34
CA GLY A 156 1.83 4.99 -11.39
C GLY A 156 0.87 6.17 -11.61
N LEU A 157 0.13 6.62 -10.59
CA LEU A 157 -0.95 7.61 -10.74
C LEU A 157 -0.50 9.03 -11.13
N TYR A 158 0.78 9.38 -11.02
CA TYR A 158 1.36 10.64 -11.53
C TYR A 158 2.02 10.50 -12.91
N MET A 159 1.86 9.35 -13.55
CA MET A 159 2.44 9.01 -14.86
C MET A 159 1.43 8.31 -15.79
N MET A 160 0.44 7.60 -15.25
CA MET A 160 -0.50 6.77 -15.98
C MET A 160 -1.87 6.76 -15.30
N PRO A 161 -2.95 6.40 -16.02
CA PRO A 161 -4.31 6.35 -15.48
C PRO A 161 -4.56 5.30 -14.38
N PHE A 162 -3.56 4.47 -14.04
CA PHE A 162 -3.58 3.43 -13.02
C PHE A 162 -2.14 3.02 -12.65
N ALA A 163 -1.99 2.09 -11.70
CA ALA A 163 -0.69 1.68 -11.15
C ALA A 163 -0.59 0.15 -10.99
N PHE A 164 0.55 -0.34 -10.49
CA PHE A 164 0.64 -1.72 -9.97
C PHE A 164 -0.24 -1.94 -8.73
N TRP A 165 -0.54 -3.21 -8.41
CA TRP A 165 -1.26 -3.67 -7.22
C TRP A 165 -2.81 -3.61 -7.27
N GLU A 166 -3.48 -2.88 -6.38
CA GLU A 166 -4.95 -2.83 -6.31
C GLU A 166 -5.62 -2.12 -7.52
N PHE A 167 -4.81 -1.56 -8.42
CA PHE A 167 -5.21 -0.72 -9.53
C PHE A 167 -5.17 -1.47 -10.89
N GLY A 168 -4.50 -2.62 -10.96
CA GLY A 168 -4.28 -3.38 -12.20
C GLY A 168 -3.53 -4.70 -11.98
N ASP A 169 -3.68 -5.63 -12.92
CA ASP A 169 -2.92 -6.89 -13.02
C ASP A 169 -2.52 -7.14 -14.48
N PRO A 170 -1.47 -7.93 -14.75
CA PRO A 170 -1.23 -8.52 -16.05
C PRO A 170 -2.44 -9.26 -16.64
N ASP A 171 -2.54 -9.27 -17.97
CA ASP A 171 -3.40 -10.22 -18.68
C ASP A 171 -2.76 -11.62 -18.61
N TRP A 172 -2.97 -12.28 -17.47
CA TRP A 172 -2.39 -13.56 -17.09
C TRP A 172 -2.68 -14.69 -18.10
N ASP A 173 -3.75 -14.56 -18.89
CA ASP A 173 -4.15 -15.56 -19.89
C ASP A 173 -3.47 -15.33 -21.25
N ARG A 174 -2.81 -14.18 -21.48
CA ARG A 174 -2.16 -13.82 -22.75
C ARG A 174 -0.69 -13.40 -22.67
N THR A 175 -0.20 -12.92 -21.52
CA THR A 175 1.23 -12.58 -21.31
C THR A 175 2.13 -13.74 -21.78
N LYS A 176 3.20 -13.42 -22.49
CA LYS A 176 4.26 -14.34 -22.96
C LYS A 176 5.60 -14.11 -22.25
N TYR A 177 5.88 -12.87 -21.82
CA TYR A 177 7.07 -12.51 -21.04
C TYR A 177 6.65 -11.73 -19.80
N PHE A 178 6.97 -12.26 -18.62
CA PHE A 178 6.54 -11.68 -17.34
C PHE A 178 7.74 -11.30 -16.45
N MET A 179 7.74 -10.06 -15.94
CA MET A 179 8.74 -9.57 -14.99
C MET A 179 8.14 -9.24 -13.61
N LEU A 180 8.70 -9.85 -12.57
CA LEU A 180 8.28 -9.63 -11.17
C LEU A 180 9.37 -8.88 -10.39
N TRP A 181 9.10 -7.64 -9.98
CA TRP A 181 10.06 -6.73 -9.36
C TRP A 181 9.80 -6.55 -7.85
N GLY A 182 10.70 -7.03 -6.99
CA GLY A 182 10.65 -6.76 -5.55
C GLY A 182 9.40 -7.26 -4.83
N VAL A 183 8.79 -8.36 -5.27
CA VAL A 183 7.51 -8.87 -4.73
C VAL A 183 7.72 -10.02 -3.74
N ALA A 184 7.29 -9.83 -2.49
CA ALA A 184 7.25 -10.88 -1.46
C ALA A 184 5.95 -11.70 -1.50
N GLU A 185 5.98 -12.90 -0.92
CA GLU A 185 4.98 -13.97 -1.11
C GLU A 185 3.63 -13.75 -0.40
N ASP A 186 3.54 -12.80 0.53
CA ASP A 186 2.28 -12.40 1.16
C ASP A 186 1.46 -11.44 0.27
N HIS A 187 2.11 -10.72 -0.65
CA HIS A 187 1.47 -9.80 -1.58
C HIS A 187 0.80 -10.57 -2.73
N ALA A 188 -0.47 -10.21 -3.01
CA ALA A 188 -1.36 -10.86 -3.97
C ALA A 188 -1.28 -12.42 -3.95
N SER A 189 -1.20 -12.97 -2.74
CA SER A 189 -0.69 -14.32 -2.45
C SER A 189 -1.36 -15.47 -3.19
N ASN A 190 -2.68 -15.42 -3.45
CA ASN A 190 -3.37 -16.47 -4.22
C ASN A 190 -3.50 -16.13 -5.71
N PRO A 191 -3.91 -14.89 -6.10
CA PRO A 191 -3.93 -14.47 -7.50
C PRO A 191 -2.61 -14.73 -8.24
N ILE A 192 -1.47 -14.27 -7.70
CA ILE A 192 -0.16 -14.46 -8.34
C ILE A 192 0.23 -15.93 -8.42
N LYS A 193 -0.17 -16.79 -7.47
CA LYS A 193 0.13 -18.24 -7.55
C LYS A 193 -0.64 -18.92 -8.68
N ILE A 194 -1.92 -18.59 -8.84
CA ILE A 194 -2.75 -19.09 -9.95
C ILE A 194 -2.18 -18.59 -11.29
N ALA A 195 -1.84 -17.31 -11.34
CA ALA A 195 -1.24 -16.68 -12.52
C ALA A 195 0.10 -17.30 -12.93
N LEU A 196 1.06 -17.42 -12.02
CA LEU A 196 2.37 -18.02 -12.30
C LEU A 196 2.25 -19.49 -12.72
N GLU A 197 1.29 -20.23 -12.16
CA GLU A 197 0.99 -21.61 -12.58
C GLU A 197 0.49 -21.66 -14.04
N LYS A 198 -0.49 -20.82 -14.39
CA LYS A 198 -0.98 -20.64 -15.78
C LYS A 198 0.14 -20.26 -16.74
N LEU A 199 0.93 -19.23 -16.39
CA LEU A 199 2.03 -18.72 -17.24
C LEU A 199 3.05 -19.79 -17.53
N LYS A 200 3.56 -20.48 -16.49
CA LYS A 200 4.57 -21.54 -16.67
C LYS A 200 4.02 -22.74 -17.43
N ARG A 201 2.74 -23.13 -17.25
CA ARG A 201 2.12 -24.19 -18.07
C ARG A 201 2.00 -23.83 -19.54
N ARG A 202 1.79 -22.55 -19.86
CA ARG A 202 1.71 -22.03 -21.23
C ARG A 202 3.09 -21.82 -21.88
N GLY A 203 4.18 -21.93 -21.11
CA GLY A 203 5.54 -21.68 -21.61
C GLY A 203 5.93 -20.20 -21.67
N ALA A 204 5.19 -19.32 -20.99
CA ALA A 204 5.59 -17.91 -20.86
C ALA A 204 6.86 -17.78 -20.00
N LYS A 205 7.84 -16.98 -20.42
CA LYS A 205 9.08 -16.76 -19.66
C LYS A 205 8.80 -15.92 -18.42
N PHE A 206 9.20 -16.40 -17.25
CA PHE A 206 9.09 -15.67 -15.99
C PHE A 206 10.47 -15.26 -15.45
N VAL A 207 10.74 -13.96 -15.44
CA VAL A 207 11.92 -13.32 -14.84
C VAL A 207 11.55 -12.69 -13.50
N ALA A 208 12.37 -12.89 -12.46
CA ALA A 208 12.18 -12.26 -11.16
C ALA A 208 13.41 -11.47 -10.71
N ILE A 209 13.20 -10.18 -10.42
CA ILE A 209 14.22 -9.23 -9.96
C ILE A 209 14.01 -9.02 -8.45
N ASN A 210 14.95 -9.52 -7.64
CA ASN A 210 14.87 -9.48 -6.18
C ASN A 210 16.26 -9.80 -5.57
N PRO A 211 16.72 -9.14 -4.50
CA PRO A 211 17.95 -9.52 -3.80
C PRO A 211 17.96 -10.95 -3.22
N ALA A 212 16.80 -11.60 -3.04
CA ALA A 212 16.71 -12.96 -2.49
C ALA A 212 15.79 -13.89 -3.31
N ARG A 213 16.19 -15.16 -3.42
CA ARG A 213 15.51 -16.20 -4.20
C ARG A 213 14.62 -17.10 -3.34
N THR A 214 13.53 -16.56 -2.83
CA THR A 214 12.50 -17.31 -2.08
C THR A 214 11.21 -17.46 -2.89
N GLY A 215 10.25 -18.26 -2.41
CA GLY A 215 8.86 -18.20 -2.87
C GLY A 215 8.60 -18.12 -4.38
N TYR A 216 8.15 -16.97 -4.87
CA TYR A 216 7.88 -16.74 -6.30
C TYR A 216 9.18 -16.81 -7.12
N GLN A 217 10.25 -16.19 -6.63
CA GLN A 217 11.58 -16.16 -7.23
C GLN A 217 12.22 -17.56 -7.32
N ALA A 218 11.81 -18.49 -6.44
CA ALA A 218 12.28 -19.88 -6.46
C ALA A 218 11.77 -20.66 -7.69
N ILE A 219 10.63 -20.27 -8.29
CA ILE A 219 10.07 -20.89 -9.51
C ILE A 219 10.27 -20.05 -10.78
N ALA A 220 10.98 -18.93 -10.69
CA ALA A 220 11.33 -18.13 -11.87
C ALA A 220 12.27 -18.92 -12.80
N ASP A 221 12.09 -18.71 -14.11
CA ASP A 221 12.99 -19.26 -15.13
C ASP A 221 14.35 -18.54 -15.09
N GLU A 222 14.33 -17.26 -14.72
CA GLU A 222 15.51 -16.44 -14.48
C GLU A 222 15.35 -15.63 -13.17
N TRP A 223 16.36 -15.67 -12.31
CA TRP A 223 16.43 -14.84 -11.10
C TRP A 223 17.60 -13.86 -11.22
N VAL A 224 17.30 -12.57 -11.12
CA VAL A 224 18.27 -11.48 -11.17
C VAL A 224 18.49 -10.95 -9.76
N ALA A 225 19.69 -11.23 -9.22
CA ALA A 225 20.11 -10.88 -7.87
C ALA A 225 20.56 -9.41 -7.77
N ILE A 226 19.60 -8.48 -7.79
CA ILE A 226 19.85 -7.04 -7.76
C ILE A 226 20.28 -6.52 -6.37
N LYS A 227 21.12 -5.49 -6.32
CA LYS A 227 21.40 -4.72 -5.10
C LYS A 227 20.20 -3.84 -4.71
N PRO A 228 19.71 -3.86 -3.45
CA PRO A 228 18.57 -3.07 -3.01
C PRO A 228 18.68 -1.57 -3.32
N GLY A 229 17.60 -0.96 -3.79
CA GLY A 229 17.54 0.46 -4.13
C GLY A 229 18.10 0.83 -5.51
N THR A 230 18.48 -0.16 -6.33
CA THR A 230 19.01 0.06 -7.70
C THR A 230 18.07 -0.35 -8.83
N ASP A 231 16.85 -0.83 -8.50
CA ASP A 231 15.82 -1.27 -9.45
C ASP A 231 15.47 -0.20 -10.50
N GLY A 232 15.33 1.06 -10.09
CA GLY A 232 15.08 2.17 -11.00
C GLY A 232 16.23 2.40 -12.00
N LEU A 233 17.48 2.23 -11.58
CA LEU A 233 18.64 2.37 -12.46
C LEU A 233 18.72 1.22 -13.47
N LEU A 234 18.43 -0.01 -13.04
CA LEU A 234 18.32 -1.17 -13.92
C LEU A 234 17.24 -0.95 -14.99
N ALA A 235 16.08 -0.45 -14.60
CA ALA A 235 15.00 -0.14 -15.54
C ALA A 235 15.39 0.97 -16.54
N LEU A 236 16.05 2.04 -16.08
CA LEU A 236 16.54 3.10 -16.97
C LEU A 236 17.67 2.65 -17.92
N SER A 237 18.47 1.66 -17.53
CA SER A 237 19.46 1.04 -18.42
C SER A 237 18.80 0.17 -19.50
N MET A 238 17.70 -0.52 -19.18
CA MET A 238 16.88 -1.17 -20.19
C MET A 238 16.22 -0.14 -21.13
N VAL A 239 15.77 1.02 -20.61
CA VAL A 239 15.28 2.15 -21.43
C VAL A 239 16.37 2.66 -22.38
N HIS A 240 17.61 2.82 -21.92
CA HIS A 240 18.75 3.22 -22.76
C HIS A 240 18.92 2.28 -23.96
N VAL A 241 18.94 0.96 -23.73
CA VAL A 241 19.08 -0.05 -24.79
C VAL A 241 17.89 -0.04 -25.77
N LEU A 242 16.66 0.16 -25.28
CA LEU A 242 15.48 0.27 -26.14
C LEU A 242 15.51 1.53 -27.01
N LEU A 243 15.97 2.66 -26.46
CA LEU A 243 16.08 3.92 -27.21
C LEU A 243 17.22 3.91 -28.22
N GLU A 244 18.42 3.42 -27.84
CA GLU A 244 19.60 3.33 -28.72
C GLU A 244 19.32 2.49 -29.97
N ARG A 245 18.48 1.46 -29.83
CA ARG A 245 18.15 0.49 -30.90
C ARG A 245 16.80 0.76 -31.58
N GLU A 246 16.14 1.88 -31.25
CA GLU A 246 14.83 2.28 -31.78
C GLU A 246 13.69 1.26 -31.54
N LEU A 247 13.80 0.47 -30.46
CA LEU A 247 12.89 -0.63 -30.09
C LEU A 247 11.75 -0.15 -29.18
N PHE A 248 10.88 0.72 -29.70
CA PHE A 248 9.73 1.25 -28.97
C PHE A 248 8.48 1.42 -29.86
N ASP A 249 7.29 1.45 -29.24
CA ASP A 249 6.01 1.55 -29.93
C ASP A 249 5.67 3.00 -30.30
N TRP A 250 6.12 3.40 -31.50
CA TRP A 250 5.89 4.74 -32.06
C TRP A 250 4.41 5.15 -32.06
N ASP A 251 3.51 4.25 -32.44
CA ASP A 251 2.09 4.57 -32.61
C ASP A 251 1.41 4.77 -31.24
N PHE A 252 1.74 3.91 -30.27
CA PHE A 252 1.31 4.07 -28.89
C PHE A 252 1.81 5.40 -28.29
N LEU A 253 3.10 5.70 -28.44
CA LEU A 253 3.71 6.92 -27.91
C LEU A 253 3.08 8.19 -28.49
N ILE A 254 2.81 8.23 -29.80
CA ILE A 254 2.19 9.37 -30.47
C ILE A 254 0.73 9.57 -30.04
N ARG A 255 -0.08 8.49 -29.97
CA ARG A 255 -1.54 8.60 -29.79
C ARG A 255 -1.99 8.72 -28.34
N TYR A 256 -1.22 8.15 -27.41
CA TYR A 256 -1.73 7.80 -26.07
C TYR A 256 -0.89 8.36 -24.92
N THR A 257 0.20 9.06 -25.23
CA THR A 257 1.11 9.65 -24.23
C THR A 257 1.39 11.12 -24.53
N ASN A 258 2.00 11.83 -23.58
CA ASN A 258 2.49 13.19 -23.80
C ASN A 258 3.87 13.29 -24.50
N ALA A 259 4.42 12.20 -25.03
CA ALA A 259 5.69 12.20 -25.76
C ALA A 259 5.82 13.27 -26.88
N PRO A 260 4.80 13.50 -27.74
CA PRO A 260 4.88 14.53 -28.78
C PRO A 260 4.53 15.96 -28.29
N PHE A 261 4.07 16.14 -27.05
CA PHE A 261 3.64 17.45 -26.56
C PHE A 261 4.85 18.38 -26.38
N LEU A 262 4.65 19.66 -26.72
CA LEU A 262 5.68 20.68 -26.66
C LEU A 262 5.84 21.26 -25.26
N ILE A 263 7.08 21.27 -24.78
CA ILE A 263 7.55 21.83 -23.51
C ILE A 263 8.27 23.15 -23.79
N ILE A 264 8.12 24.14 -22.89
CA ILE A 264 8.84 25.43 -22.95
C ILE A 264 10.28 25.26 -22.43
N ASP A 265 11.26 25.39 -23.34
CA ASP A 265 12.69 25.28 -23.03
C ASP A 265 13.31 26.68 -22.82
N ALA A 266 13.06 27.26 -21.65
CA ALA A 266 13.57 28.57 -21.24
C ALA A 266 14.16 28.57 -19.80
N PRO A 267 15.30 27.89 -19.55
CA PRO A 267 15.87 27.76 -18.20
C PRO A 267 15.95 29.08 -17.41
N GLY A 268 15.47 29.07 -16.16
CA GLY A 268 15.42 30.22 -15.27
C GLY A 268 14.15 31.08 -15.37
N SER A 269 13.19 30.74 -16.24
CA SER A 269 11.86 31.35 -16.25
C SER A 269 10.84 30.56 -15.43
N SER A 270 9.70 31.19 -15.07
CA SER A 270 8.61 30.53 -14.34
C SER A 270 7.80 29.55 -15.18
N ASP A 271 7.89 29.65 -16.51
CA ASP A 271 7.26 28.77 -17.51
C ASP A 271 8.19 27.63 -17.99
N HIS A 272 9.44 27.54 -17.51
CA HIS A 272 10.37 26.50 -17.94
C HIS A 272 9.90 25.08 -17.59
N GLY A 273 9.89 24.19 -18.58
CA GLY A 273 9.50 22.80 -18.40
C GLY A 273 7.98 22.60 -18.34
N LEU A 274 7.17 23.65 -18.46
CA LEU A 274 5.71 23.50 -18.56
C LEU A 274 5.30 23.20 -20.01
N PHE A 275 4.17 22.52 -20.18
CA PHE A 275 3.57 22.31 -21.50
C PHE A 275 3.17 23.65 -22.10
N TRP A 276 3.58 23.90 -23.35
CA TRP A 276 3.06 25.00 -24.11
C TRP A 276 1.63 24.70 -24.54
N ARG A 277 0.69 25.58 -24.16
CA ARG A 277 -0.75 25.42 -24.36
C ARG A 277 -1.31 26.57 -25.21
N ASN A 278 -2.38 26.29 -25.97
CA ASN A 278 -3.14 27.31 -26.69
C ASN A 278 -4.11 28.07 -25.76
N ALA A 279 -4.88 29.01 -26.32
CA ALA A 279 -5.86 29.81 -25.58
C ALA A 279 -7.03 28.99 -24.97
N ALA A 280 -7.25 27.75 -25.42
CA ALA A 280 -8.22 26.82 -24.83
C ALA A 280 -7.62 25.97 -23.69
N GLY A 281 -6.30 26.09 -23.42
CA GLY A 281 -5.59 25.27 -22.44
C GLY A 281 -5.09 23.92 -22.98
N HIS A 282 -5.29 23.62 -24.26
CA HIS A 282 -4.86 22.36 -24.85
C HIS A 282 -3.35 22.38 -25.13
N PRO A 283 -2.62 21.26 -24.88
CA PRO A 283 -1.21 21.14 -25.25
C PRO A 283 -1.00 21.33 -26.75
N GLN A 284 0.16 21.87 -27.13
CA GLN A 284 0.55 22.03 -28.54
C GLN A 284 1.49 20.93 -28.99
N VAL A 285 1.40 20.57 -30.26
CA VAL A 285 2.27 19.61 -30.96
C VAL A 285 2.86 20.26 -32.22
N TRP A 286 3.88 19.63 -32.80
CA TRP A 286 4.32 19.95 -34.15
C TRP A 286 3.72 18.94 -35.13
N ASP A 287 2.92 19.42 -36.07
CA ASP A 287 2.24 18.59 -37.05
C ASP A 287 3.12 18.37 -38.30
N MET A 288 3.39 17.10 -38.62
CA MET A 288 4.30 16.74 -39.72
C MET A 288 3.71 16.98 -41.11
N CYS A 289 2.39 16.98 -41.25
CA CYS A 289 1.70 17.15 -42.53
C CYS A 289 1.64 18.62 -42.97
N THR A 290 1.42 19.52 -42.02
CA THR A 290 1.32 20.97 -42.23
C THR A 290 2.65 21.70 -41.97
N GLN A 291 3.61 21.04 -41.31
CA GLN A 291 4.89 21.61 -40.88
C GLN A 291 4.72 22.87 -40.02
N ASN A 292 3.78 22.82 -39.08
CA ASN A 292 3.42 23.93 -38.21
C ASN A 292 2.95 23.42 -36.83
N PHE A 293 2.73 24.34 -35.89
CA PHE A 293 2.13 24.03 -34.61
C PHE A 293 0.64 23.74 -34.74
N ALA A 294 0.16 22.71 -34.05
CA ALA A 294 -1.23 22.29 -34.02
C ALA A 294 -1.71 21.97 -32.60
N ASP A 295 -3.02 21.83 -32.43
CA ASP A 295 -3.64 21.39 -31.18
C ASP A 295 -3.44 19.89 -30.98
N GLY A 296 -2.76 19.49 -29.89
CA GLY A 296 -2.49 18.09 -29.57
C GLY A 296 -3.74 17.29 -29.18
N MET A 297 -4.88 17.96 -28.99
CA MET A 297 -6.18 17.36 -28.73
C MET A 297 -7.04 17.24 -30.01
N GLU A 298 -6.53 17.66 -31.17
CA GLU A 298 -7.26 17.58 -32.44
C GLU A 298 -7.08 16.22 -33.12
N ALA A 299 -8.21 15.53 -33.36
CA ALA A 299 -8.29 14.19 -33.95
C ALA A 299 -7.60 14.03 -35.33
N GLY A 300 -7.45 15.13 -36.08
CA GLY A 300 -6.82 15.16 -37.40
C GLY A 300 -5.32 15.47 -37.39
N SER A 301 -4.72 15.75 -36.23
CA SER A 301 -3.30 16.06 -36.12
C SER A 301 -2.41 14.83 -36.41
N ASN A 302 -1.22 15.08 -36.94
CA ASN A 302 -0.16 14.09 -37.15
C ASN A 302 1.12 14.54 -36.40
N PRO A 303 1.18 14.33 -35.07
CA PRO A 303 2.25 14.86 -34.24
C PRO A 303 3.61 14.22 -34.57
N SER A 304 4.65 15.04 -34.70
CA SER A 304 6.03 14.57 -34.68
C SER A 304 6.37 14.08 -33.28
N LEU A 305 6.89 12.86 -33.17
CA LEU A 305 7.29 12.31 -31.88
C LEU A 305 8.48 13.09 -31.28
N SER A 306 9.46 13.48 -32.11
CA SER A 306 10.69 14.14 -31.66
C SER A 306 11.05 15.37 -32.50
N LEU A 307 11.50 16.44 -31.84
CA LEU A 307 12.14 17.61 -32.45
C LEU A 307 13.55 17.78 -31.87
N LEU A 308 14.57 17.35 -32.60
CA LEU A 308 15.97 17.49 -32.16
C LEU A 308 16.49 18.92 -32.38
N ASP A 309 16.02 19.58 -33.44
CA ASP A 309 16.26 21.00 -33.69
C ASP A 309 15.44 21.89 -32.74
N LYS A 310 15.91 23.13 -32.52
CA LYS A 310 15.23 24.12 -31.68
C LYS A 310 14.15 24.85 -32.47
N HIS A 311 12.88 24.61 -32.13
CA HIS A 311 11.75 25.36 -32.67
C HIS A 311 11.41 26.55 -31.77
N ILE A 312 10.97 27.66 -32.37
CA ILE A 312 10.53 28.86 -31.65
C ILE A 312 9.02 29.02 -31.84
N ASN A 313 8.27 29.12 -30.75
CA ASN A 313 6.83 29.33 -30.80
C ASN A 313 6.47 30.80 -31.12
N PRO A 314 5.19 31.12 -31.44
CA PRO A 314 4.78 32.50 -31.75
C PRO A 314 5.00 33.52 -30.61
N ALA A 315 5.22 33.07 -29.38
CA ALA A 315 5.56 33.90 -28.23
C ALA A 315 7.08 34.11 -28.04
N GLY A 316 7.91 33.65 -28.99
CA GLY A 316 9.37 33.80 -28.95
C GLY A 316 10.07 32.87 -27.95
N ARG A 317 9.39 31.82 -27.47
CA ARG A 317 9.99 30.79 -26.59
C ARG A 317 10.54 29.64 -27.44
N THR A 318 11.69 29.10 -27.05
CA THR A 318 12.12 27.79 -27.56
C THR A 318 11.18 26.70 -27.04
N VAL A 319 10.81 25.76 -27.90
CA VAL A 319 10.00 24.59 -27.54
C VAL A 319 10.63 23.30 -28.04
N ARG A 320 10.45 22.21 -27.28
CA ARG A 320 10.94 20.86 -27.59
C ARG A 320 9.88 19.82 -27.21
N THR A 321 9.87 18.67 -27.87
CA THR A 321 8.98 17.55 -27.46
C THR A 321 9.48 16.88 -26.18
N VAL A 322 8.57 16.23 -25.45
CA VAL A 322 8.93 15.34 -24.34
C VAL A 322 9.88 14.22 -24.79
N MET A 323 9.67 13.63 -25.98
CA MET A 323 10.57 12.61 -26.52
C MET A 323 12.01 13.15 -26.68
N SER A 324 12.18 14.38 -27.18
CA SER A 324 13.52 14.99 -27.35
C SER A 324 14.28 15.06 -26.02
N LEU A 325 13.58 15.45 -24.93
CA LEU A 325 14.14 15.51 -23.59
C LEU A 325 14.44 14.11 -23.04
N MET A 326 13.59 13.14 -23.35
CA MET A 326 13.77 11.73 -22.96
C MET A 326 14.97 11.07 -23.64
N ILE A 327 15.11 11.24 -24.96
CA ILE A 327 16.25 10.76 -25.74
C ILE A 327 17.55 11.36 -25.19
N GLU A 328 17.60 12.68 -25.01
CA GLU A 328 18.77 13.38 -24.45
C GLU A 328 19.13 12.89 -23.04
N LYS A 329 18.14 12.66 -22.17
CA LYS A 329 18.36 12.23 -20.79
C LYS A 329 18.85 10.78 -20.69
N TYR A 330 18.32 9.87 -21.51
CA TYR A 330 18.57 8.43 -21.34
C TYR A 330 19.54 7.80 -22.32
N LEU A 331 19.88 8.46 -23.45
CA LEU A 331 21.05 8.05 -24.25
C LEU A 331 22.38 8.50 -23.62
N ASP A 332 22.36 9.20 -22.49
CA ASP A 332 23.56 9.48 -21.70
C ASP A 332 24.29 8.19 -21.28
N ALA A 333 25.61 8.18 -21.46
CA ALA A 333 26.44 7.00 -21.25
C ALA A 333 26.46 6.49 -19.79
N SER A 334 25.97 7.26 -18.81
CA SER A 334 25.77 6.77 -17.43
C SER A 334 24.66 5.71 -17.31
N TYR A 335 23.72 5.65 -18.25
CA TYR A 335 22.70 4.60 -18.33
C TYR A 335 23.13 3.37 -19.16
N ALA A 336 24.28 3.42 -19.84
CA ALA A 336 24.80 2.29 -20.61
C ALA A 336 25.01 1.06 -19.70
N PRO A 337 24.70 -0.17 -20.17
CA PRO A 337 24.80 -1.39 -19.38
C PRO A 337 26.13 -1.59 -18.64
N GLU A 338 27.26 -1.19 -19.22
CA GLU A 338 28.60 -1.31 -18.63
C GLU A 338 28.80 -0.42 -17.40
N GLN A 339 28.12 0.73 -17.33
CA GLN A 339 28.19 1.62 -16.17
C GLN A 339 27.21 1.16 -15.09
N VAL A 340 25.97 0.86 -15.49
CA VAL A 340 24.90 0.43 -14.58
C VAL A 340 25.21 -0.93 -13.94
N SER A 341 25.91 -1.82 -14.64
CA SER A 341 26.36 -3.11 -14.10
C SER A 341 27.22 -2.96 -12.84
N LYS A 342 28.09 -1.94 -12.78
CA LYS A 342 28.98 -1.67 -11.64
C LYS A 342 28.21 -1.28 -10.37
N ILE A 343 27.06 -0.63 -10.54
CA ILE A 343 26.22 -0.11 -9.44
C ILE A 343 25.20 -1.17 -9.00
N THR A 344 24.48 -1.77 -9.95
CA THR A 344 23.40 -2.75 -9.68
C THR A 344 23.92 -4.13 -9.28
N GLY A 345 25.13 -4.50 -9.71
CA GLY A 345 25.66 -5.87 -9.63
C GLY A 345 25.10 -6.83 -10.69
N VAL A 346 24.25 -6.36 -11.61
CA VAL A 346 23.70 -7.17 -12.71
C VAL A 346 24.67 -7.12 -13.90
N PRO A 347 25.07 -8.24 -14.54
CA PRO A 347 25.98 -8.20 -15.69
C PRO A 347 25.42 -7.39 -16.86
N ALA A 348 26.25 -6.56 -17.51
CA ALA A 348 25.86 -5.71 -18.63
C ALA A 348 25.13 -6.48 -19.75
N GLU A 349 25.67 -7.63 -20.16
CA GLU A 349 25.08 -8.57 -21.13
C GLU A 349 23.67 -9.06 -20.73
N THR A 350 23.38 -9.13 -19.43
CA THR A 350 22.05 -9.52 -18.93
C THR A 350 21.09 -8.35 -18.97
N ILE A 351 21.54 -7.13 -18.66
CA ILE A 351 20.71 -5.91 -18.80
C ILE A 351 20.27 -5.74 -20.27
N GLU A 352 21.24 -5.82 -21.19
CA GLU A 352 20.99 -5.70 -22.63
C GLU A 352 20.07 -6.81 -23.13
N ARG A 353 20.38 -8.08 -22.83
CA ARG A 353 19.56 -9.23 -23.24
C ARG A 353 18.12 -9.11 -22.74
N LEU A 354 17.89 -8.73 -21.48
CA LEU A 354 16.54 -8.59 -20.93
C LEU A 354 15.73 -7.51 -21.67
N ALA A 355 16.37 -6.40 -22.07
CA ALA A 355 15.72 -5.38 -22.90
C ALA A 355 15.38 -5.89 -24.32
N LEU A 356 16.32 -6.59 -24.97
CA LEU A 356 16.13 -7.17 -26.30
C LEU A 356 15.06 -8.27 -26.33
N GLU A 357 15.05 -9.17 -25.35
CA GLU A 357 14.03 -10.21 -25.22
C GLU A 357 12.62 -9.61 -25.04
N MET A 358 12.48 -8.54 -24.24
CA MET A 358 11.22 -7.81 -24.11
C MET A 358 10.77 -7.18 -25.44
N ALA A 359 11.66 -6.47 -26.13
CA ALA A 359 11.35 -5.85 -27.42
C ALA A 359 10.90 -6.90 -28.45
N GLN A 360 11.63 -8.02 -28.56
CA GLN A 360 11.27 -9.12 -29.44
C GLN A 360 9.86 -9.66 -29.13
N VAL A 361 9.55 -9.92 -27.85
CA VAL A 361 8.22 -10.44 -27.47
C VAL A 361 7.11 -9.39 -27.65
N ALA A 362 7.41 -8.11 -27.44
CA ALA A 362 6.43 -7.04 -27.63
C ALA A 362 6.04 -6.88 -29.12
N PHE A 363 7.02 -6.86 -30.03
CA PHE A 363 6.80 -6.49 -31.43
C PHE A 363 6.63 -7.69 -32.36
N GLU A 364 7.50 -8.69 -32.30
CA GLU A 364 7.47 -9.87 -33.21
C GLU A 364 6.41 -10.91 -32.81
N GLU A 365 5.98 -10.89 -31.55
CA GLU A 365 5.05 -11.87 -30.98
C GLU A 365 3.66 -11.29 -30.64
N THR A 366 3.34 -10.13 -31.23
CA THR A 366 2.08 -9.37 -31.12
C THR A 366 0.82 -10.25 -31.10
N ILE A 367 -0.15 -9.86 -30.26
CA ILE A 367 -1.48 -10.50 -30.18
C ILE A 367 -2.51 -9.61 -30.89
N GLU A 368 -3.36 -10.20 -31.71
CA GLU A 368 -4.55 -9.55 -32.25
C GLU A 368 -5.81 -10.17 -31.65
N ILE A 369 -6.82 -9.34 -31.34
CA ILE A 369 -8.17 -9.79 -30.96
C ILE A 369 -9.19 -9.06 -31.82
N ASP A 370 -9.88 -9.80 -32.69
CA ASP A 370 -10.97 -9.28 -33.53
C ASP A 370 -12.11 -8.73 -32.66
N CYS A 371 -12.26 -7.41 -32.65
CA CYS A 371 -13.27 -6.70 -31.86
C CYS A 371 -13.28 -5.23 -32.29
N GLU A 372 -14.40 -4.77 -32.86
CA GLU A 372 -14.55 -3.34 -33.19
C GLU A 372 -14.59 -2.49 -31.91
N TRP A 373 -13.81 -1.40 -31.91
CA TRP A 373 -13.87 -0.37 -30.88
C TRP A 373 -13.56 1.02 -31.46
N THR A 374 -13.91 2.06 -30.71
CA THR A 374 -13.71 3.46 -31.11
C THR A 374 -12.86 4.16 -30.06
N ASP A 375 -11.78 4.81 -30.48
CA ASP A 375 -10.99 5.65 -29.58
C ASP A 375 -11.60 7.06 -29.42
N TRP A 376 -11.08 7.82 -28.46
CA TRP A 376 -11.52 9.18 -28.13
C TRP A 376 -11.51 10.18 -29.29
N THR A 377 -10.76 9.91 -30.37
CA THR A 377 -10.74 10.76 -31.58
C THR A 377 -11.91 10.46 -32.54
N GLY A 378 -12.71 9.44 -32.24
CA GLY A 378 -13.73 8.90 -33.14
C GLY A 378 -13.17 7.91 -34.18
N ARG A 379 -11.87 7.60 -34.14
CA ARG A 379 -11.25 6.58 -35.01
C ARG A 379 -11.76 5.20 -34.60
N LYS A 380 -12.27 4.46 -35.60
CA LYS A 380 -12.65 3.06 -35.47
C LYS A 380 -11.45 2.15 -35.71
N HIS A 381 -11.36 1.10 -34.90
CA HIS A 381 -10.40 0.02 -35.00
C HIS A 381 -11.18 -1.28 -35.15
N ASP A 382 -10.71 -2.20 -36.00
CA ASP A 382 -11.31 -3.52 -36.25
C ASP A 382 -10.89 -4.57 -35.21
N LYS A 383 -9.77 -4.33 -34.53
CA LYS A 383 -9.15 -5.23 -33.56
C LYS A 383 -8.48 -4.50 -32.41
N PHE A 384 -8.19 -5.22 -31.33
CA PHE A 384 -7.19 -4.82 -30.34
C PHE A 384 -5.82 -5.38 -30.71
N ILE A 385 -4.80 -4.51 -30.69
CA ILE A 385 -3.38 -4.89 -30.80
C ILE A 385 -2.80 -5.04 -29.39
N GLY A 386 -2.12 -6.14 -29.12
CA GLY A 386 -1.56 -6.48 -27.83
C GLY A 386 -0.06 -6.74 -27.87
N ARG A 387 0.66 -6.22 -26.88
CA ARG A 387 2.09 -6.37 -26.67
C ARG A 387 2.29 -7.32 -25.48
N PRO A 388 2.59 -8.61 -25.68
CA PRO A 388 2.47 -9.65 -24.63
C PRO A 388 3.62 -9.70 -23.61
N VAL A 389 4.18 -8.53 -23.29
CA VAL A 389 5.11 -8.31 -22.18
C VAL A 389 4.34 -7.65 -21.05
N SER A 390 4.46 -8.17 -19.83
CA SER A 390 3.82 -7.54 -18.67
C SER A 390 4.74 -7.56 -17.44
N MET A 391 4.50 -6.62 -16.53
CA MET A 391 5.31 -6.43 -15.35
C MET A 391 4.43 -6.36 -14.11
N TYR A 392 5.00 -6.67 -12.95
CA TYR A 392 4.36 -6.42 -11.66
C TYR A 392 5.41 -6.10 -10.60
N ALA A 393 5.28 -4.94 -9.95
CA ALA A 393 6.24 -4.43 -8.99
C ALA A 393 5.58 -4.08 -7.65
N MET A 394 6.25 -4.37 -6.53
CA MET A 394 5.71 -4.17 -5.17
C MET A 394 6.74 -3.60 -4.19
N ARG A 395 6.54 -3.85 -2.89
CA ARG A 395 7.21 -3.18 -1.76
C ARG A 395 8.75 -3.20 -1.83
N GLY A 396 9.37 -4.22 -2.43
CA GLY A 396 10.84 -4.26 -2.63
C GLY A 396 11.37 -3.05 -3.37
N VAL A 397 10.70 -2.61 -4.45
CA VAL A 397 11.01 -1.35 -5.15
C VAL A 397 10.50 -0.15 -4.35
N SER A 398 9.30 -0.27 -3.78
CA SER A 398 8.56 0.84 -3.19
C SER A 398 9.18 1.42 -1.91
N ALA A 399 9.73 0.57 -1.03
CA ALA A 399 10.12 0.93 0.34
C ALA A 399 11.58 1.41 0.45
N HIS A 400 12.02 2.11 -0.58
CA HIS A 400 13.25 2.89 -0.64
C HIS A 400 12.90 4.38 -0.71
N SER A 401 13.81 5.24 -0.26
CA SER A 401 13.62 6.70 -0.41
C SER A 401 13.74 7.20 -1.86
N ASN A 402 14.16 6.36 -2.81
CA ASN A 402 14.10 6.62 -4.26
C ASN A 402 12.97 5.83 -4.97
N GLY A 403 12.05 5.24 -4.19
CA GLY A 403 11.07 4.28 -4.70
C GLY A 403 10.02 4.90 -5.64
N PHE A 404 9.68 6.19 -5.50
CA PHE A 404 8.75 6.86 -6.42
C PHE A 404 9.31 6.92 -7.84
N GLN A 405 10.54 7.43 -8.00
CA GLN A 405 11.18 7.52 -9.31
C GLN A 405 11.52 6.12 -9.87
N SER A 406 11.85 5.15 -9.01
CA SER A 406 12.04 3.76 -9.42
C SER A 406 10.75 3.11 -9.95
N ALA A 407 9.61 3.35 -9.32
CA ALA A 407 8.31 2.90 -9.82
C ALA A 407 7.98 3.52 -11.19
N ARG A 408 8.24 4.83 -11.37
CA ARG A 408 8.07 5.50 -12.67
C ARG A 408 9.01 4.95 -13.75
N ALA A 409 10.25 4.61 -13.42
CA ALA A 409 11.19 4.00 -14.37
C ALA A 409 10.70 2.62 -14.87
N ILE A 410 10.12 1.79 -14.00
CA ILE A 410 9.51 0.51 -14.41
C ILE A 410 8.22 0.72 -15.22
N HIS A 411 7.45 1.77 -14.94
CA HIS A 411 6.33 2.17 -15.79
C HIS A 411 6.79 2.69 -17.16
N LEU A 412 7.91 3.40 -17.25
CA LEU A 412 8.48 3.88 -18.51
C LEU A 412 8.79 2.73 -19.48
N LEU A 413 9.31 1.60 -19.00
CA LEU A 413 9.53 0.40 -19.83
C LEU A 413 8.23 -0.11 -20.47
N GLN A 414 7.15 -0.19 -19.68
CA GLN A 414 5.84 -0.65 -20.19
C GLN A 414 5.25 0.34 -21.21
N ILE A 415 5.50 1.63 -21.02
CA ILE A 415 5.03 2.69 -21.92
C ILE A 415 5.79 2.65 -23.26
N LEU A 416 7.11 2.53 -23.23
CA LEU A 416 7.93 2.40 -24.45
C LEU A 416 7.61 1.14 -25.24
N LEU A 417 7.26 0.03 -24.57
CA LEU A 417 6.87 -1.21 -25.22
C LEU A 417 5.38 -1.25 -25.66
N GLY A 418 4.59 -0.20 -25.37
CA GLY A 418 3.15 -0.15 -25.69
C GLY A 418 2.28 -1.14 -24.92
N THR A 419 2.73 -1.60 -23.74
CA THR A 419 2.10 -2.74 -23.01
C THR A 419 1.00 -2.34 -22.03
N ILE A 420 0.60 -1.06 -21.99
CA ILE A 420 -0.37 -0.55 -21.02
C ILE A 420 -1.81 -0.76 -21.51
N ASP A 421 -2.60 -1.48 -20.71
CA ASP A 421 -4.01 -1.81 -20.91
C ASP A 421 -4.34 -2.51 -22.25
N CYS A 422 -3.39 -3.25 -22.83
CA CYS A 422 -3.56 -4.00 -24.07
C CYS A 422 -3.56 -5.53 -23.85
N PRO A 423 -4.00 -6.35 -24.83
CA PRO A 423 -3.96 -7.80 -24.72
C PRO A 423 -2.56 -8.36 -24.43
N GLY A 424 -2.45 -9.18 -23.38
CA GLY A 424 -1.17 -9.73 -22.91
C GLY A 424 -0.28 -8.77 -22.13
N GLY A 425 -0.65 -7.49 -22.02
CA GLY A 425 0.08 -6.45 -21.28
C GLY A 425 -0.32 -6.36 -19.80
N PHE A 426 -0.16 -5.16 -19.21
CA PHE A 426 -0.59 -4.85 -17.84
C PHE A 426 -1.89 -4.03 -17.86
N CYS A 427 -2.97 -4.57 -17.32
CA CYS A 427 -4.33 -4.06 -17.48
C CYS A 427 -4.89 -3.48 -16.18
N ALA A 428 -5.69 -2.40 -16.29
CA ALA A 428 -6.36 -1.80 -15.14
C ALA A 428 -7.42 -2.72 -14.49
N LYS A 429 -7.84 -2.40 -13.27
CA LYS A 429 -8.97 -3.03 -12.58
C LYS A 429 -10.04 -1.98 -12.24
N PRO A 430 -11.34 -2.21 -12.53
CA PRO A 430 -12.39 -1.28 -12.12
C PRO A 430 -12.32 -0.94 -10.63
N PRO A 431 -12.38 0.34 -10.23
CA PRO A 431 -12.89 1.47 -11.01
C PRO A 431 -11.80 2.29 -11.74
N TYR A 432 -10.61 1.73 -11.96
CA TYR A 432 -9.56 2.33 -12.81
C TYR A 432 -9.77 1.94 -14.28
N PRO A 433 -9.31 2.73 -15.27
CA PRO A 433 -8.48 3.94 -15.16
C PRO A 433 -9.14 5.18 -14.53
N LYS A 434 -8.31 6.16 -14.14
CA LYS A 434 -8.65 7.49 -13.60
C LYS A 434 -7.81 8.59 -14.28
N PRO A 435 -8.21 9.87 -14.23
CA PRO A 435 -7.37 10.99 -14.67
C PRO A 435 -5.98 10.99 -14.00
N VAL A 436 -5.00 11.60 -14.67
CA VAL A 436 -3.58 11.64 -14.26
C VAL A 436 -3.19 13.07 -13.84
N PRO A 437 -2.83 13.30 -12.57
CA PRO A 437 -3.22 12.52 -11.40
C PRO A 437 -4.73 12.64 -11.09
N PRO A 438 -5.28 11.78 -10.21
CA PRO A 438 -6.70 11.86 -9.85
C PRO A 438 -7.07 13.24 -9.27
N PRO A 439 -8.26 13.80 -9.56
CA PRO A 439 -8.52 15.23 -9.37
C PRO A 439 -8.80 15.67 -7.91
N VAL A 440 -8.81 14.76 -6.95
CA VAL A 440 -9.23 15.06 -5.56
C VAL A 440 -8.09 15.73 -4.79
N LYS A 441 -8.30 16.95 -4.30
CA LYS A 441 -7.32 17.71 -3.50
C LYS A 441 -7.41 17.43 -2.00
N PRO A 442 -6.27 17.38 -1.27
CA PRO A 442 -6.29 17.24 0.18
C PRO A 442 -6.95 18.48 0.82
N ALA A 443 -7.65 18.28 1.93
CA ALA A 443 -8.19 19.39 2.70
C ALA A 443 -7.06 20.21 3.33
N GLN A 444 -7.13 21.54 3.21
CA GLN A 444 -6.10 22.47 3.72
C GLN A 444 -6.56 23.23 4.98
N HIS A 445 -7.86 23.26 5.27
CA HIS A 445 -8.47 24.07 6.32
C HIS A 445 -9.41 23.25 7.20
N SER A 446 -9.17 23.32 8.51
CA SER A 446 -10.00 22.82 9.59
C SER A 446 -10.70 23.99 10.29
N ALA A 447 -11.86 23.75 10.91
CA ALA A 447 -12.56 24.74 11.73
C ALA A 447 -13.40 24.06 12.83
N PRO A 448 -13.58 24.68 14.01
CA PRO A 448 -14.38 24.10 15.08
C PRO A 448 -15.82 23.78 14.67
N ASN A 449 -16.30 22.58 15.03
CA ASN A 449 -17.61 22.01 14.70
C ASN A 449 -17.95 21.89 13.19
N GLN A 450 -16.99 22.11 12.27
CA GLN A 450 -17.24 22.02 10.83
C GLN A 450 -16.57 20.77 10.22
N PRO A 451 -17.23 20.08 9.26
CA PRO A 451 -16.56 19.13 8.38
C PRO A 451 -15.49 19.80 7.50
N LEU A 452 -14.50 19.03 7.05
CA LEU A 452 -13.58 19.45 5.99
C LEU A 452 -14.30 19.51 4.64
N SER A 453 -13.90 20.49 3.80
CA SER A 453 -14.44 20.68 2.44
C SER A 453 -14.11 19.54 1.47
N SER A 454 -13.03 18.78 1.72
CA SER A 454 -12.66 17.58 0.98
C SER A 454 -12.08 16.51 1.92
N SER A 455 -11.64 15.39 1.36
CA SER A 455 -10.94 14.33 2.11
C SER A 455 -9.63 14.86 2.74
N PRO A 456 -9.22 14.41 3.94
CA PRO A 456 -7.92 14.76 4.53
C PRO A 456 -6.71 14.34 3.66
N LEU A 457 -6.91 13.39 2.74
CA LEU A 457 -5.93 12.94 1.75
C LEU A 457 -6.40 13.28 0.33
N GLY A 458 -5.45 13.57 -0.56
CA GLY A 458 -5.69 13.83 -1.98
C GLY A 458 -4.38 13.84 -2.79
N TYR A 459 -4.44 14.41 -4.00
CA TYR A 459 -3.38 14.38 -5.02
C TYR A 459 -2.99 15.83 -5.42
N PRO A 460 -1.96 16.41 -4.78
CA PRO A 460 -1.40 17.70 -5.18
C PRO A 460 -0.90 17.71 -6.64
N THR A 461 -1.12 18.81 -7.36
CA THR A 461 -0.59 19.09 -8.71
C THR A 461 0.31 20.32 -8.74
N GLY A 462 0.49 21.00 -7.61
CA GLY A 462 1.41 22.12 -7.45
C GLY A 462 1.52 22.59 -6.00
N PRO A 463 2.45 23.51 -5.69
CA PRO A 463 2.65 24.06 -4.35
C PRO A 463 1.41 24.66 -3.68
N GLU A 464 0.44 25.11 -4.46
CA GLU A 464 -0.85 25.63 -3.98
C GLU A 464 -1.74 24.59 -3.27
N ASP A 465 -1.52 23.29 -3.49
CA ASP A 465 -2.30 22.20 -2.87
C ASP A 465 -1.71 21.72 -1.52
N LEU A 466 -0.61 22.33 -1.03
CA LEU A 466 0.06 21.88 0.19
C LEU A 466 -0.75 22.21 1.46
N VAL A 467 -0.62 21.36 2.48
CA VAL A 467 -1.33 21.47 3.77
C VAL A 467 -0.42 22.16 4.79
N ILE A 468 -0.09 23.41 4.48
CA ILE A 468 0.82 24.30 5.21
C ILE A 468 0.12 25.60 5.66
N ASP A 469 0.69 26.29 6.64
CA ASP A 469 0.26 27.64 7.04
C ASP A 469 0.90 28.73 6.15
N GLU A 470 0.54 30.00 6.39
CA GLU A 470 1.05 31.17 5.66
C GLU A 470 2.57 31.38 5.83
N GLN A 471 3.17 30.79 6.86
CA GLN A 471 4.62 30.82 7.11
C GLN A 471 5.34 29.60 6.47
N GLY A 472 4.59 28.65 5.92
CA GLY A 472 5.08 27.43 5.29
C GLY A 472 5.27 26.25 6.25
N ASN A 473 4.79 26.32 7.49
CA ASN A 473 4.88 25.21 8.44
C ASN A 473 3.81 24.14 8.15
N PRO A 474 4.07 22.84 8.40
CA PRO A 474 3.06 21.80 8.25
C PRO A 474 1.86 22.01 9.18
N LYS A 475 0.64 21.85 8.67
CA LYS A 475 -0.58 21.88 9.50
C LYS A 475 -1.01 20.51 10.01
N ARG A 476 -0.45 19.43 9.47
CA ARG A 476 -0.69 18.05 9.91
C ARG A 476 0.38 17.55 10.88
N ILE A 477 -0.03 16.76 11.87
CA ILE A 477 0.87 16.14 12.86
C ILE A 477 1.82 15.11 12.24
N ASP A 478 1.43 14.45 11.15
CA ASP A 478 2.32 13.56 10.38
C ASP A 478 3.17 14.32 9.34
N LYS A 479 3.00 15.64 9.23
CA LYS A 479 3.64 16.54 8.25
C LYS A 479 3.40 16.16 6.78
N ALA A 480 2.37 15.37 6.49
CA ALA A 480 1.97 15.06 5.12
C ALA A 480 1.54 16.33 4.36
N PHE A 481 1.82 16.36 3.06
CA PHE A 481 1.59 17.50 2.16
C PHE A 481 2.31 18.78 2.61
N SER A 482 3.49 18.64 3.22
CA SER A 482 4.42 19.74 3.50
C SER A 482 5.51 19.82 2.43
N TRP A 483 6.33 20.88 2.48
CA TRP A 483 7.51 21.02 1.63
C TRP A 483 8.50 19.84 1.72
N GLU A 484 8.51 19.10 2.84
CA GLU A 484 9.41 17.97 3.03
C GLU A 484 8.95 16.71 2.27
N THR A 485 7.64 16.52 2.12
CA THR A 485 7.02 15.36 1.43
C THR A 485 5.73 15.75 0.68
N PRO A 486 5.83 16.55 -0.41
CA PRO A 486 4.67 17.15 -1.08
C PRO A 486 3.55 16.20 -1.54
N LEU A 487 3.89 15.01 -2.08
CA LEU A 487 2.94 14.07 -2.69
C LEU A 487 2.60 12.89 -1.78
N SER A 488 2.49 13.13 -0.47
CA SER A 488 2.19 12.09 0.52
C SER A 488 0.72 11.69 0.55
N ILE A 489 0.22 11.20 -0.59
CA ILE A 489 -1.18 10.86 -0.89
C ILE A 489 -1.79 9.79 0.04
N GLN A 490 -0.99 9.14 0.90
CA GLN A 490 -1.46 8.19 1.93
C GLN A 490 -0.89 8.47 3.35
N GLY A 491 -0.39 9.68 3.61
CA GLY A 491 0.10 10.14 4.92
C GLY A 491 1.35 9.43 5.46
N LEU A 492 1.84 9.87 6.63
CA LEU A 492 3.11 9.41 7.24
C LEU A 492 2.90 8.83 8.65
N LEU A 493 2.28 7.66 8.74
CA LEU A 493 2.00 6.99 10.03
C LEU A 493 3.25 6.68 10.87
N HIS A 494 4.48 6.68 10.32
CA HIS A 494 5.71 6.46 11.12
C HIS A 494 5.99 7.65 12.00
N MET A 495 5.76 8.84 11.44
CA MET A 495 6.08 10.09 12.10
C MET A 495 5.06 10.46 13.18
N VAL A 496 3.85 9.89 13.20
CA VAL A 496 2.78 10.35 14.11
C VAL A 496 3.17 10.30 15.59
N ILE A 497 3.86 9.25 16.06
CA ILE A 497 4.26 9.14 17.47
C ILE A 497 5.43 10.06 17.77
N THR A 498 6.47 10.05 16.92
CA THR A 498 7.67 10.89 17.08
C THR A 498 7.32 12.38 17.07
N ASN A 499 6.46 12.81 16.14
CA ASN A 499 5.98 14.19 16.03
C ASN A 499 5.05 14.59 17.18
N ALA A 500 4.10 13.74 17.56
CA ALA A 500 3.22 13.99 18.71
C ALA A 500 3.99 14.04 20.04
N HIS A 501 5.02 13.20 20.19
CA HIS A 501 5.96 13.28 21.30
C HIS A 501 6.72 14.60 21.26
N ASN A 502 7.35 14.95 20.14
CA ASN A 502 8.15 16.17 19.98
C ASN A 502 7.35 17.49 20.04
N TYR A 503 6.01 17.43 20.01
CA TYR A 503 5.12 18.59 19.83
C TYR A 503 5.37 19.34 18.51
N ASP A 504 5.72 18.61 17.44
CA ASP A 504 6.20 19.16 16.17
C ASP A 504 5.31 18.68 15.02
N PRO A 505 4.45 19.53 14.42
CA PRO A 505 4.37 20.99 14.58
C PRO A 505 3.61 21.47 15.84
N TYR A 506 2.86 20.60 16.54
CA TYR A 506 2.15 20.97 17.77
C TYR A 506 1.80 19.77 18.68
N ARG A 507 1.49 20.05 19.96
CA ARG A 507 0.91 19.07 20.92
C ARG A 507 -0.52 18.68 20.51
N ILE A 508 -0.81 17.39 20.41
CA ILE A 508 -2.18 16.84 20.25
C ILE A 508 -2.83 16.53 21.62
N ASP A 509 -4.14 16.25 21.66
CA ASP A 509 -4.81 15.72 22.86
C ASP A 509 -4.99 14.21 22.81
N THR A 510 -5.58 13.71 21.72
CA THR A 510 -5.96 12.29 21.57
C THR A 510 -5.35 11.68 20.32
N LEU A 511 -4.71 10.52 20.49
CA LEU A 511 -4.29 9.63 19.42
C LEU A 511 -5.20 8.39 19.38
N ILE A 512 -5.89 8.17 18.26
CA ILE A 512 -6.66 6.95 18.00
C ILE A 512 -5.88 6.08 17.01
N LEU A 513 -5.62 4.82 17.40
CA LEU A 513 -5.04 3.79 16.55
C LEU A 513 -6.01 2.62 16.35
N PHE A 514 -6.31 2.30 15.09
CA PHE A 514 -7.12 1.13 14.72
C PHE A 514 -6.25 0.06 14.03
N MET A 515 -6.10 -1.13 14.64
CA MET A 515 -5.31 -2.27 14.13
C MET A 515 -3.89 -1.91 13.66
N ALA A 516 -3.21 -1.03 14.42
CA ALA A 516 -1.84 -0.58 14.16
C ALA A 516 -0.93 -0.92 15.36
N ASN A 517 -0.03 -1.90 15.20
CA ASN A 517 0.88 -2.33 16.26
C ASN A 517 2.16 -1.47 16.31
N MET A 518 1.98 -0.16 16.57
CA MET A 518 3.05 0.84 16.51
C MET A 518 4.11 0.67 17.61
N ALA A 519 3.75 0.10 18.76
CA ALA A 519 4.71 -0.23 19.82
C ALA A 519 5.65 -1.42 19.47
N TRP A 520 5.49 -2.06 18.30
CA TRP A 520 6.28 -3.23 17.92
C TRP A 520 6.65 -3.28 16.43
N ASN A 521 5.94 -4.06 15.61
CA ASN A 521 6.32 -4.31 14.22
C ASN A 521 5.99 -3.16 13.25
N SER A 522 5.04 -2.28 13.57
CA SER A 522 4.62 -1.21 12.66
C SER A 522 5.46 0.07 12.77
N SER A 523 6.43 0.11 13.68
CA SER A 523 7.38 1.22 13.83
C SER A 523 8.72 0.93 13.14
N MET A 524 9.32 1.99 12.59
CA MET A 524 10.77 2.12 12.53
C MET A 524 11.21 2.49 13.96
N ASN A 525 12.33 1.94 14.42
CA ASN A 525 12.86 2.12 15.77
C ASN A 525 11.89 1.76 16.91
N THR A 526 11.48 0.49 16.94
CA THR A 526 10.59 -0.09 17.96
C THR A 526 10.95 0.27 19.41
N ALA A 527 12.24 0.35 19.75
CA ALA A 527 12.69 0.61 21.11
C ALA A 527 12.46 2.07 21.55
N GLU A 528 12.79 3.04 20.69
CA GLU A 528 12.55 4.45 20.99
C GLU A 528 11.04 4.78 20.94
N ILE A 529 10.28 4.18 20.04
CA ILE A 529 8.82 4.38 19.98
C ILE A 529 8.14 3.94 21.29
N GLN A 530 8.54 2.82 21.90
CA GLN A 530 8.02 2.45 23.23
C GLN A 530 8.36 3.47 24.32
N LYS A 531 9.57 4.06 24.30
CA LYS A 531 9.95 5.14 25.23
C LYS A 531 9.13 6.40 25.00
N MET A 532 8.94 6.81 23.75
CA MET A 532 8.15 7.98 23.38
C MET A 532 6.69 7.84 23.83
N LEU A 533 6.11 6.65 23.69
CA LEU A 533 4.74 6.34 24.13
C LEU A 533 4.54 6.54 25.64
N VAL A 534 5.53 6.23 26.48
CA VAL A 534 5.44 6.38 27.95
C VAL A 534 6.01 7.70 28.48
N ALA A 535 6.59 8.53 27.61
CA ALA A 535 7.26 9.76 27.99
C ALA A 535 6.29 10.79 28.57
N LYS A 536 6.78 11.50 29.57
CA LYS A 536 6.08 12.57 30.29
C LYS A 536 6.81 13.89 30.09
N ASP A 537 6.07 14.98 30.21
CA ASP A 537 6.68 16.31 30.32
C ASP A 537 7.38 16.46 31.68
N SER A 538 8.48 17.21 31.72
CA SER A 538 9.21 17.49 32.94
C SER A 538 8.56 18.58 33.80
N GLU A 539 7.70 19.41 33.20
CA GLU A 539 7.07 20.55 33.89
C GLU A 539 5.77 20.17 34.61
N ASP A 540 4.84 19.49 33.91
CA ASP A 540 3.52 19.11 34.45
C ASP A 540 3.42 17.63 34.88
N GLY A 541 4.35 16.77 34.44
CA GLY A 541 4.33 15.33 34.70
C GLY A 541 3.27 14.56 33.92
N GLU A 542 2.53 15.20 33.01
CA GLU A 542 1.55 14.57 32.12
C GLU A 542 2.24 13.85 30.97
N TYR A 543 1.54 12.92 30.32
CA TYR A 543 2.09 12.26 29.13
C TYR A 543 2.18 13.25 27.96
N ARG A 544 3.29 13.18 27.21
CA ARG A 544 3.48 14.02 26.00
C ARG A 544 2.41 13.74 24.94
N ILE A 545 1.99 12.48 24.82
CA ILE A 545 0.73 12.09 24.14
C ILE A 545 -0.33 11.89 25.23
N PRO A 546 -1.28 12.83 25.45
CA PRO A 546 -2.12 12.84 26.65
C PRO A 546 -3.09 11.64 26.76
N PHE A 547 -3.69 11.23 25.64
CA PHE A 547 -4.64 10.11 25.63
C PHE A 547 -4.50 9.23 24.38
N ILE A 548 -4.40 7.91 24.57
CA ILE A 548 -4.26 6.93 23.50
C ILE A 548 -5.45 5.96 23.53
N VAL A 549 -6.20 5.92 22.43
CA VAL A 549 -7.26 4.94 22.18
C VAL A 549 -6.73 3.88 21.22
N VAL A 550 -6.83 2.61 21.59
CA VAL A 550 -6.50 1.49 20.70
C VAL A 550 -7.75 0.66 20.44
N SER A 551 -8.12 0.51 19.18
CA SER A 551 -9.05 -0.52 18.75
C SER A 551 -8.30 -1.63 18.02
N ASP A 552 -8.33 -2.82 18.60
CA ASP A 552 -7.70 -4.05 18.10
C ASP A 552 -8.63 -5.21 18.48
N ALA A 553 -8.52 -6.33 17.80
CA ALA A 553 -9.23 -7.56 18.15
C ALA A 553 -8.40 -8.46 19.08
N TYR A 554 -7.10 -8.19 19.24
CA TYR A 554 -6.15 -9.03 19.99
C TYR A 554 -5.28 -8.20 20.95
N HIS A 555 -4.79 -8.83 22.02
CA HIS A 555 -3.80 -8.29 22.94
C HIS A 555 -2.40 -8.22 22.27
N SER A 556 -2.24 -7.25 21.37
CA SER A 556 -0.97 -6.90 20.72
C SER A 556 -0.09 -6.05 21.65
N GLU A 557 1.20 -5.89 21.33
CA GLU A 557 2.11 -5.07 22.14
C GLU A 557 1.60 -3.63 22.32
N MET A 558 0.97 -3.05 21.28
CA MET A 558 0.40 -1.70 21.34
C MET A 558 -0.73 -1.54 22.37
N VAL A 559 -1.52 -2.60 22.63
CA VAL A 559 -2.62 -2.56 23.60
C VAL A 559 -2.13 -2.23 25.01
N ASN A 560 -0.93 -2.68 25.39
CA ASN A 560 -0.31 -2.37 26.68
C ASN A 560 0.00 -0.87 26.88
N PHE A 561 0.04 -0.08 25.79
CA PHE A 561 0.28 1.37 25.82
C PHE A 561 -1.01 2.21 25.66
N ALA A 562 -2.18 1.58 25.59
CA ALA A 562 -3.45 2.28 25.53
C ALA A 562 -3.85 2.92 26.87
N ASP A 563 -4.62 4.01 26.80
CA ASP A 563 -5.43 4.51 27.93
C ASP A 563 -6.84 3.95 27.89
N LEU A 564 -7.41 3.82 26.68
CA LEU A 564 -8.72 3.21 26.41
C LEU A 564 -8.58 2.13 25.33
N ILE A 565 -9.07 0.93 25.61
CA ILE A 565 -9.09 -0.20 24.66
C ILE A 565 -10.54 -0.46 24.24
N LEU A 566 -10.78 -0.42 22.93
CA LEU A 566 -12.09 -0.67 22.31
C LEU A 566 -12.03 -1.97 21.50
N PRO A 567 -12.45 -3.11 22.08
CA PRO A 567 -12.16 -4.43 21.53
C PRO A 567 -12.98 -4.71 20.27
N ASP A 568 -12.27 -5.06 19.21
CA ASP A 568 -12.84 -5.37 17.91
C ASP A 568 -13.17 -6.89 17.77
N THR A 569 -14.05 -7.17 16.83
CA THR A 569 -14.51 -8.52 16.43
C THR A 569 -13.44 -9.25 15.61
N THR A 570 -13.61 -10.55 15.35
CA THR A 570 -12.90 -11.18 14.22
C THR A 570 -13.62 -10.92 12.90
N TYR A 571 -13.05 -11.37 11.78
CA TYR A 571 -13.70 -11.24 10.46
C TYR A 571 -14.86 -12.23 10.23
N LEU A 572 -15.06 -13.19 11.14
CA LEU A 572 -16.18 -14.15 11.12
C LEU A 572 -17.35 -13.71 12.02
N GLU A 573 -17.21 -12.56 12.69
CA GLU A 573 -18.12 -12.04 13.72
C GLU A 573 -18.69 -10.65 13.35
N ARG A 574 -18.46 -10.16 12.12
CA ARG A 574 -18.82 -8.77 11.71
C ARG A 574 -19.49 -8.66 10.35
N TYR A 575 -20.22 -7.55 10.20
CA TYR A 575 -20.53 -6.97 8.90
C TYR A 575 -19.37 -6.09 8.44
N ASP A 576 -19.00 -6.19 7.16
CA ASP A 576 -17.93 -5.41 6.52
C ASP A 576 -18.15 -5.47 4.99
N THR A 577 -17.63 -4.51 4.23
CA THR A 577 -17.72 -4.54 2.76
C THR A 577 -16.36 -4.30 2.11
N LEU A 578 -16.23 -4.72 0.86
CA LEU A 578 -15.00 -4.63 0.07
C LEU A 578 -15.35 -3.87 -1.21
N SER A 579 -15.55 -2.57 -1.01
CA SER A 579 -16.38 -1.68 -1.82
C SER A 579 -15.67 -1.09 -3.03
N MET A 580 -16.43 -0.83 -4.10
CA MET A 580 -16.03 0.01 -5.25
C MET A 580 -15.69 1.47 -4.87
N LEU A 581 -16.11 1.95 -3.70
CA LEU A 581 -15.78 3.29 -3.18
C LEU A 581 -14.46 3.34 -2.39
N ASP A 582 -13.83 2.19 -2.11
CA ASP A 582 -12.54 2.10 -1.44
C ASP A 582 -11.59 1.21 -2.25
N ARG A 583 -11.58 -0.09 -1.96
CA ARG A 583 -10.67 -1.08 -2.55
C ARG A 583 -11.44 -2.37 -2.82
N PRO A 584 -11.96 -2.56 -4.04
CA PRO A 584 -12.82 -3.69 -4.40
C PRO A 584 -12.04 -5.02 -4.55
N ILE A 585 -12.74 -6.04 -5.06
CA ILE A 585 -12.18 -7.33 -5.50
C ILE A 585 -12.26 -7.50 -7.02
N SER A 586 -12.41 -6.40 -7.77
CA SER A 586 -12.49 -6.38 -9.24
C SER A 586 -11.34 -7.12 -9.88
N GLU A 587 -11.62 -7.78 -10.99
CA GLU A 587 -10.60 -8.34 -11.88
C GLU A 587 -10.48 -7.47 -13.13
N THR A 588 -9.48 -7.74 -13.98
CA THR A 588 -9.20 -6.90 -15.15
C THR A 588 -10.38 -6.85 -16.13
N ASP A 589 -11.22 -7.89 -16.16
CA ASP A 589 -12.36 -8.06 -17.04
C ASP A 589 -13.75 -7.94 -16.38
N ALA A 590 -13.82 -7.64 -15.08
CA ALA A 590 -15.07 -7.60 -14.34
C ALA A 590 -15.06 -6.63 -13.15
N VAL A 591 -16.17 -5.92 -12.96
CA VAL A 591 -16.46 -5.16 -11.74
C VAL A 591 -16.90 -6.14 -10.66
N CYS A 592 -16.18 -6.18 -9.53
CA CYS A 592 -16.50 -7.10 -8.44
C CYS A 592 -16.34 -6.42 -7.08
N ASP A 593 -17.35 -6.53 -6.22
CA ASP A 593 -17.24 -6.21 -4.79
C ASP A 593 -17.79 -7.37 -3.94
N SER A 594 -17.48 -7.36 -2.64
CA SER A 594 -17.86 -8.45 -1.75
C SER A 594 -18.15 -7.96 -0.33
N ILE A 595 -18.72 -8.86 0.47
CA ILE A 595 -19.07 -8.61 1.86
C ILE A 595 -18.40 -9.58 2.82
N ARG A 596 -18.42 -9.20 4.09
CA ARG A 596 -18.37 -10.11 5.23
C ARG A 596 -19.67 -9.93 6.01
N HIS A 597 -20.22 -11.02 6.49
CA HIS A 597 -21.29 -11.03 7.49
C HIS A 597 -20.88 -11.97 8.64
N PRO A 598 -21.50 -11.85 9.82
CA PRO A 598 -21.27 -12.77 10.92
C PRO A 598 -21.63 -14.20 10.48
N ILE A 599 -20.66 -15.10 10.63
CA ILE A 599 -20.77 -16.55 10.41
C ILE A 599 -21.02 -17.27 11.73
N LEU A 600 -20.51 -16.68 12.82
CA LEU A 600 -20.57 -17.17 14.18
C LEU A 600 -21.24 -16.12 15.07
N LYS A 601 -21.90 -16.56 16.14
CA LYS A 601 -22.38 -15.63 17.17
C LYS A 601 -21.22 -15.12 18.00
N THR A 602 -21.17 -13.81 18.19
CA THR A 602 -20.22 -13.16 19.10
C THR A 602 -20.55 -13.55 20.55
N ASN A 603 -19.57 -14.13 21.26
CA ASN A 603 -19.70 -14.58 22.65
C ASN A 603 -18.85 -13.75 23.64
N ARG A 604 -18.53 -12.51 23.26
CA ARG A 604 -17.71 -11.54 23.98
C ARG A 604 -18.41 -10.17 23.91
N ASP A 605 -18.11 -9.26 24.84
CA ASP A 605 -18.66 -7.90 24.82
C ASP A 605 -17.84 -7.00 23.88
N VAL A 606 -17.94 -7.25 22.58
CA VAL A 606 -17.12 -6.61 21.52
C VAL A 606 -17.99 -6.06 20.39
N ARG A 607 -17.55 -4.97 19.75
CA ARG A 607 -18.23 -4.33 18.60
C ARG A 607 -17.24 -4.18 17.45
N ALA A 608 -17.74 -4.29 16.22
CA ALA A 608 -16.91 -4.00 15.05
C ALA A 608 -16.47 -2.53 15.06
N TRP A 609 -15.23 -2.21 14.71
CA TRP A 609 -14.78 -0.80 14.69
C TRP A 609 -15.64 0.09 13.76
N GLN A 610 -16.06 -0.44 12.61
CA GLN A 610 -16.99 0.23 11.70
C GLN A 610 -18.31 0.64 12.39
N GLU A 611 -18.85 -0.25 13.23
CA GLU A 611 -20.08 -0.05 14.00
C GLU A 611 -19.89 0.98 15.13
N VAL A 612 -18.72 0.98 15.77
CA VAL A 612 -18.33 2.01 16.76
C VAL A 612 -18.24 3.40 16.11
N LEU A 613 -17.69 3.51 14.89
CA LEU A 613 -17.58 4.78 14.17
C LEU A 613 -18.95 5.38 13.79
N VAL A 614 -19.91 4.56 13.34
CA VAL A 614 -21.28 5.01 13.03
C VAL A 614 -21.99 5.53 14.28
N ASP A 615 -21.88 4.82 15.41
CA ASP A 615 -22.45 5.27 16.69
C ASP A 615 -21.82 6.59 17.18
N LEU A 616 -20.48 6.68 17.16
CA LEU A 616 -19.75 7.91 17.50
C LEU A 616 -20.10 9.08 16.58
N ALA A 617 -20.27 8.85 15.27
CA ALA A 617 -20.66 9.90 14.32
C ALA A 617 -22.05 10.48 14.63
N GLY A 618 -23.02 9.62 15.00
CA GLY A 618 -24.34 10.07 15.45
C GLY A 618 -24.29 10.79 16.81
N ARG A 619 -23.48 10.30 17.75
CA ARG A 619 -23.26 10.94 19.07
C ARG A 619 -22.59 12.32 18.95
N LEU A 620 -21.67 12.48 18.00
CA LEU A 620 -20.96 13.72 17.69
C LEU A 620 -21.69 14.62 16.66
N GLN A 621 -22.92 14.26 16.27
CA GLN A 621 -23.79 15.04 15.39
C GLN A 621 -23.12 15.41 14.05
N PHE A 622 -22.50 14.42 13.40
CA PHE A 622 -21.87 14.60 12.09
C PHE A 622 -22.94 14.78 10.99
N PRO A 623 -22.89 15.85 10.16
CA PRO A 623 -23.91 16.14 9.15
C PRO A 623 -24.23 14.99 8.18
N ALA A 624 -23.26 14.17 7.79
CA ALA A 624 -23.52 13.01 6.93
C ALA A 624 -24.28 11.85 7.62
N PHE A 625 -24.36 11.86 8.96
CA PHE A 625 -24.87 10.79 9.82
C PHE A 625 -26.10 11.19 10.66
N VAL A 626 -26.57 12.43 10.55
CA VAL A 626 -27.80 12.92 11.20
C VAL A 626 -28.72 13.61 10.19
N HIS A 627 -30.00 13.71 10.54
CA HIS A 627 -30.95 14.58 9.87
C HIS A 627 -30.82 16.03 10.39
N GLU A 628 -31.46 16.99 9.72
CA GLU A 628 -31.42 18.42 10.10
C GLU A 628 -32.00 18.69 11.51
N ASN A 629 -32.83 17.78 12.03
CA ASN A 629 -33.37 17.81 13.40
C ASN A 629 -32.44 17.19 14.46
N GLY A 630 -31.26 16.69 14.08
CA GLY A 630 -30.29 16.03 14.96
C GLY A 630 -30.51 14.54 15.21
N GLU A 631 -31.58 13.94 14.68
CA GLU A 631 -31.83 12.50 14.79
C GLU A 631 -30.80 11.70 13.98
N LYS A 632 -30.37 10.54 14.49
CA LYS A 632 -29.45 9.64 13.78
C LYS A 632 -30.08 9.21 12.45
N ARG A 633 -29.37 9.44 11.34
CA ARG A 633 -29.80 9.05 9.98
C ARG A 633 -29.67 7.56 9.71
N TYR A 634 -28.76 6.89 10.42
CA TYR A 634 -28.54 5.44 10.31
C TYR A 634 -28.62 4.81 11.69
N GLN A 635 -29.31 3.67 11.80
CA GLN A 635 -29.48 2.94 13.04
C GLN A 635 -28.20 2.21 13.45
N ASP A 636 -27.55 1.55 12.48
CA ASP A 636 -26.34 0.75 12.64
C ASP A 636 -25.47 0.79 11.37
N TYR A 637 -24.36 0.04 11.36
CA TYR A 637 -23.49 -0.06 10.17
C TYR A 637 -24.15 -0.76 8.97
N LYS A 638 -25.09 -1.69 9.14
CA LYS A 638 -25.78 -2.34 8.00
C LYS A 638 -26.64 -1.34 7.26
N ASP A 639 -27.41 -0.55 8.02
CA ASP A 639 -28.30 0.50 7.55
C ASP A 639 -27.50 1.60 6.84
N PHE A 640 -26.37 2.01 7.43
CA PHE A 640 -25.40 2.91 6.78
C PHE A 640 -24.94 2.37 5.41
N ILE A 641 -24.52 1.11 5.31
CA ILE A 641 -24.03 0.55 4.04
C ILE A 641 -25.10 0.49 2.94
N VAL A 642 -26.36 0.22 3.30
CA VAL A 642 -27.49 0.19 2.35
C VAL A 642 -27.88 1.59 1.88
N ASN A 643 -28.04 2.52 2.83
CA ASN A 643 -28.70 3.81 2.61
C ASN A 643 -27.74 4.99 2.42
N TYR A 644 -26.45 4.86 2.72
CA TYR A 644 -25.47 5.86 2.33
C TYR A 644 -25.29 5.88 0.81
N GLN A 645 -25.36 7.08 0.24
CA GLN A 645 -25.08 7.35 -1.16
C GLN A 645 -24.01 8.44 -1.24
N LYS A 646 -22.92 8.17 -1.95
CA LYS A 646 -21.88 9.16 -2.26
C LYS A 646 -22.43 10.24 -3.20
N GLU A 647 -23.23 9.79 -4.16
CA GLU A 647 -24.02 10.59 -5.09
C GLU A 647 -25.31 9.80 -5.42
N PRO A 648 -26.36 10.43 -5.99
CA PRO A 648 -27.62 9.76 -6.28
C PRO A 648 -27.42 8.46 -7.08
N GLY A 649 -27.85 7.35 -6.49
CA GLY A 649 -27.76 6.01 -7.07
C GLY A 649 -26.48 5.22 -6.73
N ILE A 650 -25.43 5.83 -6.16
CA ILE A 650 -24.12 5.20 -5.93
C ILE A 650 -23.87 4.99 -4.43
N GLY A 651 -23.93 3.73 -3.99
CA GLY A 651 -23.64 3.31 -2.61
C GLY A 651 -22.31 2.56 -2.47
N PHE A 652 -22.05 1.98 -1.30
CA PHE A 652 -20.85 1.16 -1.07
C PHE A 652 -20.85 -0.17 -1.84
N LEU A 653 -22.03 -0.78 -2.01
CA LEU A 653 -22.20 -2.06 -2.70
C LEU A 653 -22.91 -1.85 -4.04
N SER A 654 -22.35 -2.43 -5.09
CA SER A 654 -22.73 -2.22 -6.49
C SER A 654 -23.76 -3.25 -7.00
N GLY A 655 -23.78 -4.44 -6.43
CA GLY A 655 -24.70 -5.53 -6.78
C GLY A 655 -26.09 -5.32 -6.20
N TRP A 656 -27.12 -5.77 -6.93
CA TRP A 656 -28.53 -5.76 -6.52
C TRP A 656 -29.00 -4.44 -5.89
N ARG A 657 -28.76 -3.33 -6.58
CA ARG A 657 -29.35 -2.01 -6.30
C ARG A 657 -30.75 -1.91 -6.93
N GLY A 658 -31.41 -0.76 -6.75
CA GLY A 658 -32.82 -0.58 -7.06
C GLY A 658 -33.71 -1.19 -5.97
N LYS A 659 -34.93 -0.66 -5.79
CA LYS A 659 -35.82 -1.09 -4.69
C LYS A 659 -36.18 -2.59 -4.73
N ASN A 660 -36.06 -3.22 -5.90
CA ASN A 660 -36.32 -4.64 -6.12
C ASN A 660 -35.05 -5.51 -6.23
N GLY A 661 -33.85 -4.90 -6.20
CA GLY A 661 -32.57 -5.59 -6.44
C GLY A 661 -32.27 -5.91 -7.92
N ASP A 662 -32.96 -5.24 -8.84
CA ASP A 662 -32.94 -5.44 -10.29
C ASP A 662 -31.92 -4.55 -11.04
N GLN A 663 -31.22 -3.65 -10.35
CA GLN A 663 -30.23 -2.73 -10.91
C GLN A 663 -28.83 -3.04 -10.39
N HIS A 664 -27.80 -2.62 -11.12
CA HIS A 664 -26.40 -2.85 -10.77
C HIS A 664 -25.57 -1.58 -11.03
N LEU A 665 -24.48 -1.41 -10.29
CA LEU A 665 -23.57 -0.25 -10.29
C LEU A 665 -24.24 1.05 -9.78
N ARG A 666 -25.30 1.50 -10.46
CA ARG A 666 -26.12 2.67 -10.09
C ARG A 666 -27.57 2.25 -9.91
N GLY A 667 -28.21 2.76 -8.85
CA GLY A 667 -29.63 2.51 -8.56
C GLY A 667 -30.03 2.93 -7.14
N GLU A 668 -31.32 2.91 -6.84
CA GLU A 668 -31.82 3.25 -5.49
C GLU A 668 -31.31 2.28 -4.40
N PRO A 669 -31.29 2.66 -3.11
CA PRO A 669 -31.00 1.74 -2.01
C PRO A 669 -31.93 0.51 -2.03
N ASN A 670 -31.34 -0.68 -1.86
CA ASN A 670 -32.09 -1.93 -1.75
C ASN A 670 -32.11 -2.38 -0.27
N PRO A 671 -33.27 -2.40 0.42
CA PRO A 671 -33.35 -2.84 1.82
C PRO A 671 -32.97 -4.32 2.02
N ARG A 672 -32.91 -5.12 0.95
CA ARG A 672 -32.47 -6.53 0.95
C ARG A 672 -31.09 -6.74 0.32
N GLN A 673 -30.26 -5.70 0.21
CA GLN A 673 -28.96 -5.82 -0.46
C GLN A 673 -28.04 -6.83 0.25
N TRP A 674 -27.98 -6.82 1.58
CA TRP A 674 -27.18 -7.78 2.36
C TRP A 674 -27.60 -9.23 2.09
N GLU A 675 -28.90 -9.51 2.12
CA GLU A 675 -29.47 -10.83 1.83
C GLU A 675 -29.15 -11.27 0.40
N ALA A 676 -29.26 -10.36 -0.58
CA ALA A 676 -28.91 -10.66 -1.97
C ALA A 676 -27.44 -11.07 -2.13
N TYR A 677 -26.49 -10.40 -1.46
CA TYR A 677 -25.08 -10.84 -1.46
C TYR A 677 -24.91 -12.20 -0.76
N ILE A 678 -25.60 -12.46 0.36
CA ILE A 678 -25.52 -13.76 1.06
C ILE A 678 -26.01 -14.90 0.17
N ASP A 679 -27.16 -14.72 -0.48
CA ASP A 679 -27.75 -15.69 -1.42
C ASP A 679 -26.79 -15.98 -2.61
N HIS A 680 -25.94 -15.01 -2.97
CA HIS A 680 -24.91 -15.12 -4.02
C HIS A 680 -23.49 -15.33 -3.47
N GLN A 681 -23.35 -16.01 -2.32
CA GLN A 681 -22.08 -16.47 -1.76
C GLN A 681 -21.10 -15.34 -1.38
N SER A 682 -21.66 -14.21 -0.94
CA SER A 682 -20.99 -13.04 -0.38
C SER A 682 -20.21 -12.15 -1.36
N PHE A 683 -20.42 -12.29 -2.69
CA PHE A 683 -19.80 -11.43 -3.69
C PHE A 683 -20.75 -11.09 -4.84
N PHE A 684 -20.45 -9.99 -5.54
CA PHE A 684 -21.07 -9.58 -6.78
C PHE A 684 -20.01 -9.55 -7.89
N GLN A 685 -20.41 -9.86 -9.12
CA GLN A 685 -19.54 -9.84 -10.29
C GLN A 685 -20.33 -9.43 -11.54
N HIS A 686 -19.83 -8.42 -12.25
CA HIS A 686 -20.36 -7.93 -13.51
C HIS A 686 -19.25 -7.88 -14.56
N HIS A 687 -19.27 -8.82 -15.50
CA HIS A 687 -18.28 -8.91 -16.57
C HIS A 687 -18.45 -7.78 -17.58
N LEU A 688 -17.34 -7.13 -17.93
CA LEU A 688 -17.28 -6.12 -18.98
C LEU A 688 -17.37 -6.81 -20.36
N PRO A 689 -18.12 -6.27 -21.34
CA PRO A 689 -18.09 -6.78 -22.71
C PRO A 689 -16.71 -6.53 -23.35
N LEU A 690 -16.31 -7.39 -24.29
CA LEU A 690 -14.94 -7.42 -24.83
C LEU A 690 -14.47 -6.08 -25.39
N ASN A 691 -15.37 -5.34 -26.06
CA ASN A 691 -15.09 -4.05 -26.69
C ASN A 691 -14.73 -2.91 -25.72
N ILE A 692 -14.80 -3.13 -24.40
CA ILE A 692 -14.37 -2.16 -23.37
C ILE A 692 -13.35 -2.74 -22.37
N ARG A 693 -12.71 -3.88 -22.66
CA ARG A 693 -11.71 -4.50 -21.77
C ARG A 693 -10.30 -3.94 -21.88
N TYR A 694 -9.97 -3.30 -23.00
CA TYR A 694 -8.63 -2.83 -23.33
C TYR A 694 -8.65 -1.37 -23.81
N PHE A 695 -7.50 -0.70 -23.71
CA PHE A 695 -7.29 0.72 -24.00
C PHE A 695 -8.31 1.63 -23.31
N ARG A 696 -8.76 1.26 -22.10
CA ARG A 696 -9.91 1.86 -21.41
C ARG A 696 -9.77 3.35 -21.13
N PHE A 697 -8.54 3.83 -21.04
CA PHE A 697 -8.20 5.22 -20.79
C PHE A 697 -8.45 6.13 -22.03
N VAL A 698 -8.71 5.53 -23.20
CA VAL A 698 -8.96 6.19 -24.49
C VAL A 698 -10.10 5.55 -25.30
N ASN A 699 -10.70 4.46 -24.83
CA ASN A 699 -11.81 3.76 -25.47
C ASN A 699 -13.14 4.44 -25.12
N GLN A 700 -13.81 5.06 -26.10
CA GLN A 700 -14.98 5.91 -25.83
C GLN A 700 -16.10 5.16 -25.11
N ALA A 701 -16.39 3.92 -25.52
CA ALA A 701 -17.44 3.11 -24.90
C ALA A 701 -17.11 2.72 -23.44
N TYR A 702 -15.82 2.59 -23.08
CA TYR A 702 -15.43 2.45 -21.67
C TYR A 702 -15.60 3.76 -20.91
N LEU A 703 -15.18 4.89 -21.50
CA LEU A 703 -15.27 6.20 -20.87
C LEU A 703 -16.73 6.57 -20.55
N ASP A 704 -17.66 6.29 -21.47
CA ASP A 704 -19.11 6.50 -21.26
C ASP A 704 -19.63 5.60 -20.12
N PHE A 705 -19.30 4.29 -20.13
CA PHE A 705 -19.63 3.36 -19.05
C PHE A 705 -19.05 3.80 -17.69
N ALA A 706 -17.83 4.33 -17.66
CA ALA A 706 -17.18 4.79 -16.46
C ALA A 706 -17.82 6.07 -15.87
N VAL A 707 -18.50 6.88 -16.70
CA VAL A 707 -19.36 7.99 -16.23
C VAL A 707 -20.68 7.46 -15.66
N GLU A 708 -21.31 6.50 -16.35
CA GLU A 708 -22.55 5.87 -15.86
C GLU A 708 -22.36 5.19 -14.49
N ALA A 709 -21.24 4.49 -14.31
CA ALA A 709 -20.85 3.84 -13.06
C ALA A 709 -20.20 4.77 -12.01
N ALA A 710 -20.14 6.09 -12.27
CA ALA A 710 -19.56 7.10 -11.39
C ALA A 710 -18.07 6.89 -11.02
N TYR A 711 -17.31 6.25 -11.91
CA TYR A 711 -15.87 6.07 -11.75
C TYR A 711 -15.12 7.34 -12.11
N ILE A 712 -15.58 8.08 -13.12
CA ILE A 712 -15.01 9.34 -13.59
C ILE A 712 -16.14 10.37 -13.81
N PRO A 713 -15.87 11.69 -13.67
CA PRO A 713 -16.92 12.70 -13.78
C PRO A 713 -17.35 12.98 -15.22
N LYS A 714 -16.51 12.63 -16.21
CA LYS A 714 -16.71 12.89 -17.63
C LYS A 714 -15.97 11.86 -18.48
N ALA A 715 -16.46 11.64 -19.70
CA ALA A 715 -15.85 10.76 -20.70
C ALA A 715 -14.78 11.52 -21.50
N GLU A 716 -13.68 11.88 -20.82
CA GLU A 716 -12.51 12.56 -21.40
C GLU A 716 -11.31 11.59 -21.45
N PRO A 717 -10.45 11.63 -22.48
CA PRO A 717 -9.29 10.76 -22.58
C PRO A 717 -8.26 11.03 -21.48
N MET A 718 -7.61 9.98 -20.98
CA MET A 718 -6.61 10.07 -19.92
C MET A 718 -5.23 9.73 -20.51
N PHE A 719 -4.51 10.76 -20.95
CA PHE A 719 -3.17 10.58 -21.51
C PHE A 719 -2.18 10.08 -20.46
N ILE A 720 -1.22 9.28 -20.92
CA ILE A 720 -0.07 8.84 -20.13
C ILE A 720 0.96 9.98 -20.06
N GLU A 721 1.29 10.41 -18.85
CA GLU A 721 2.23 11.50 -18.57
C GLU A 721 3.66 11.00 -18.32
N ILE A 722 4.41 10.70 -19.38
CA ILE A 722 5.85 10.35 -19.29
C ILE A 722 6.61 11.48 -18.57
N TYR A 723 6.38 12.70 -19.02
CA TYR A 723 6.84 13.93 -18.39
C TYR A 723 5.75 14.48 -17.48
N SER A 724 6.01 14.62 -16.18
CA SER A 724 5.01 15.04 -15.19
C SER A 724 5.12 16.53 -14.89
N GLU A 725 4.22 17.33 -15.46
CA GLU A 725 4.11 18.78 -15.18
C GLU A 725 3.88 19.09 -13.68
N PRO A 726 3.07 18.32 -12.92
CA PRO A 726 3.01 18.46 -11.46
C PRO A 726 4.37 18.48 -10.76
N LEU A 727 5.29 17.59 -11.15
CA LEU A 727 6.63 17.54 -10.55
C LEU A 727 7.44 18.79 -10.92
N GLN A 728 7.39 19.20 -12.19
CA GLN A 728 8.08 20.41 -12.65
C GLN A 728 7.64 21.67 -11.89
N ARG A 729 6.34 21.80 -11.56
CA ARG A 729 5.83 22.94 -10.77
C ARG A 729 6.42 23.00 -9.36
N PHE A 730 6.62 21.85 -8.71
CA PHE A 730 7.35 21.78 -7.44
C PHE A 730 8.85 22.07 -7.61
N ARG A 731 9.49 21.55 -8.67
CA ARG A 731 10.90 21.81 -8.98
C ARG A 731 11.18 23.31 -9.14
N LEU A 732 10.38 24.01 -9.96
CA LEU A 732 10.44 25.46 -10.16
C LEU A 732 10.28 26.25 -8.85
N ALA A 733 9.47 25.75 -7.91
CA ALA A 733 9.32 26.37 -6.60
C ALA A 733 10.58 26.21 -5.74
N GLY A 734 11.27 25.08 -5.82
CA GLY A 734 12.57 24.88 -5.18
C GLY A 734 13.67 25.77 -5.75
N GLU A 735 13.76 25.80 -7.09
CA GLU A 735 14.64 26.70 -7.84
C GLU A 735 14.36 28.18 -7.50
N GLY A 736 13.10 28.51 -7.18
CA GLY A 736 12.66 29.81 -6.66
C GLY A 736 12.03 30.71 -7.71
N VAL A 737 11.83 30.19 -8.93
CA VAL A 737 11.31 30.90 -10.11
C VAL A 737 9.81 30.71 -10.32
N TYR A 738 9.16 29.80 -9.59
CA TYR A 738 7.71 29.59 -9.66
C TYR A 738 6.90 30.83 -9.21
N ASP A 739 5.83 31.15 -9.93
CA ASP A 739 4.97 32.32 -9.67
C ASP A 739 4.03 32.15 -8.46
N GLY A 740 3.84 30.91 -7.98
CA GLY A 740 3.00 30.58 -6.83
C GLY A 740 3.76 30.47 -5.49
N PRO A 741 3.25 29.68 -4.52
CA PRO A 741 3.92 29.43 -3.25
C PRO A 741 5.33 28.84 -3.44
N ARG A 742 6.29 29.28 -2.62
CA ARG A 742 7.69 28.83 -2.66
C ARG A 742 8.20 28.53 -1.24
N PRO A 743 9.03 27.48 -1.04
CA PRO A 743 9.64 27.21 0.25
C PRO A 743 10.68 28.27 0.60
N THR A 744 10.65 28.73 1.85
CA THR A 744 11.61 29.71 2.40
C THR A 744 12.90 29.06 2.90
N GLN A 745 12.83 27.79 3.32
CA GLN A 745 13.95 27.07 3.91
C GLN A 745 14.89 26.51 2.82
N PRO A 746 16.22 26.69 2.93
CA PRO A 746 17.18 26.17 1.95
C PRO A 746 17.09 24.65 1.71
N ALA A 747 16.89 23.86 2.76
CA ALA A 747 16.78 22.39 2.67
C ALA A 747 15.55 21.95 1.85
N ASP A 748 14.42 22.65 1.98
CA ASP A 748 13.22 22.37 1.20
C ASP A 748 13.42 22.79 -0.27
N ARG A 749 14.05 23.94 -0.51
CA ARG A 749 14.41 24.39 -1.87
C ARG A 749 15.28 23.39 -2.61
N GLU A 750 16.35 22.92 -1.97
CA GLU A 750 17.26 21.91 -2.54
C GLU A 750 16.52 20.59 -2.83
N ARG A 751 15.70 20.11 -1.89
CA ARG A 751 14.93 18.86 -2.06
C ARG A 751 13.99 18.91 -3.24
N LEU A 752 13.22 19.99 -3.39
CA LEU A 752 12.31 20.14 -4.54
C LEU A 752 13.10 20.20 -5.85
N ALA A 753 14.12 21.05 -5.94
CA ALA A 753 14.93 21.20 -7.15
C ALA A 753 15.66 19.90 -7.55
N LYS A 754 16.08 19.08 -6.58
CA LYS A 754 16.84 17.84 -6.81
C LYS A 754 15.96 16.63 -7.11
N TYR A 755 14.84 16.44 -6.42
CA TYR A 755 14.08 15.18 -6.46
C TYR A 755 12.84 15.21 -7.35
N PHE A 756 12.26 16.40 -7.62
CA PHE A 756 11.06 16.55 -8.45
C PHE A 756 11.39 16.67 -9.95
N ASP A 757 12.29 15.82 -10.45
CA ASP A 757 12.54 15.76 -11.89
C ASP A 757 11.29 15.24 -12.63
N PRO A 758 10.80 15.97 -13.65
CA PRO A 758 9.60 15.60 -14.38
C PRO A 758 9.79 14.35 -15.24
N LEU A 759 11.01 13.94 -15.55
CA LEU A 759 11.32 12.62 -16.11
C LEU A 759 11.86 11.69 -15.00
N PRO A 760 11.57 10.38 -15.05
CA PRO A 760 12.14 9.42 -14.10
C PRO A 760 13.67 9.49 -14.04
N PHE A 761 14.27 9.33 -12.87
CA PHE A 761 15.72 9.26 -12.72
C PHE A 761 16.10 8.47 -11.48
N TRP A 762 17.33 7.98 -11.42
CA TRP A 762 17.84 7.29 -10.24
C TRP A 762 18.76 8.20 -9.42
N TYR A 763 18.67 8.05 -8.10
CA TYR A 763 19.62 8.58 -7.13
C TYR A 763 19.84 7.53 -6.05
N GLU A 764 21.05 7.51 -5.45
CA GLU A 764 21.34 6.65 -4.31
C GLU A 764 20.36 6.95 -3.16
N PRO A 765 19.80 5.95 -2.46
CA PRO A 765 18.85 6.20 -1.37
C PRO A 765 19.40 7.09 -0.23
N LEU A 766 18.55 7.92 0.37
CA LEU A 766 18.91 9.02 1.27
C LEU A 766 19.65 8.61 2.55
N GLU A 767 19.36 7.44 3.12
CA GLU A 767 20.13 6.91 4.26
C GLU A 767 21.54 6.49 3.81
N GLN A 768 21.64 5.89 2.61
CA GLN A 768 22.90 5.39 2.04
C GLN A 768 23.86 6.54 1.72
N GLN A 769 23.34 7.68 1.24
CA GLN A 769 24.11 8.94 1.07
C GLN A 769 24.73 9.48 2.38
N ARG A 770 24.30 8.99 3.56
CA ARG A 770 24.68 9.51 4.88
C ARG A 770 25.47 8.52 5.75
N VAL A 771 25.71 7.30 5.28
CA VAL A 771 26.44 6.26 6.03
C VAL A 771 27.61 5.71 5.21
N SER A 772 28.72 5.35 5.87
CA SER A 772 29.87 4.80 5.16
C SER A 772 29.57 3.40 4.61
N ALA A 773 29.71 3.23 3.30
CA ALA A 773 29.62 1.93 2.63
C ALA A 773 30.79 0.99 2.99
N GLU A 774 31.90 1.52 3.51
CA GLU A 774 33.03 0.72 4.02
C GLU A 774 32.76 0.22 5.45
N GLU A 775 32.14 1.06 6.30
CA GLU A 775 31.80 0.72 7.68
C GLU A 775 30.57 -0.21 7.73
N TYR A 776 29.56 0.06 6.91
CA TYR A 776 28.30 -0.69 6.80
C TYR A 776 28.16 -1.33 5.40
N PRO A 777 28.94 -2.38 5.10
CA PRO A 777 29.02 -2.93 3.74
C PRO A 777 27.74 -3.60 3.26
N PHE A 778 26.90 -4.13 4.15
CA PHE A 778 25.72 -4.92 3.78
C PHE A 778 24.45 -4.07 3.66
N PHE A 779 23.63 -4.35 2.65
CA PHE A 779 22.23 -3.93 2.61
C PHE A 779 21.38 -4.86 3.49
N ALA A 780 20.37 -4.34 4.17
CA ALA A 780 19.52 -5.12 5.07
C ALA A 780 18.03 -4.98 4.73
N VAL A 781 17.39 -6.06 4.28
CA VAL A 781 15.97 -6.03 3.82
C VAL A 781 15.05 -6.99 4.58
N ASN A 782 13.81 -6.55 4.83
CA ASN A 782 12.79 -7.33 5.53
C ASN A 782 11.82 -7.98 4.52
N GLN A 783 11.91 -9.30 4.35
CA GLN A 783 10.98 -10.13 3.57
C GLN A 783 9.73 -10.46 4.40
N ARG A 784 8.59 -10.74 3.77
CA ARG A 784 7.33 -11.02 4.48
C ARG A 784 6.93 -12.50 4.35
N PRO A 785 6.79 -13.26 5.46
CA PRO A 785 6.56 -14.70 5.40
C PRO A 785 5.22 -15.06 4.77
N MET A 786 5.20 -16.02 3.83
CA MET A 786 3.97 -16.44 3.14
C MET A 786 2.87 -16.97 4.07
N MET A 787 3.24 -17.45 5.27
CA MET A 787 2.38 -18.07 6.29
C MET A 787 1.93 -17.14 7.43
N MET A 788 2.37 -15.88 7.49
CA MET A 788 1.87 -14.90 8.47
C MET A 788 1.61 -13.55 7.79
N TYR A 789 0.69 -12.76 8.33
CA TYR A 789 0.42 -11.41 7.83
C TYR A 789 0.77 -10.37 8.89
N HIS A 790 1.94 -9.74 8.72
CA HIS A 790 2.57 -8.86 9.72
C HIS A 790 2.62 -9.55 11.11
N SER A 791 2.49 -8.80 12.21
CA SER A 791 2.38 -9.38 13.55
C SER A 791 0.99 -9.93 13.88
N TRP A 792 -0.01 -9.78 12.99
CA TRP A 792 -1.41 -10.09 13.34
C TRP A 792 -1.64 -11.59 13.52
N ASP A 793 -1.01 -12.41 12.70
CA ASP A 793 -1.15 -13.87 12.79
C ASP A 793 -0.26 -14.52 13.87
N SER A 794 0.44 -13.72 14.67
CA SER A 794 1.37 -14.22 15.68
C SER A 794 0.74 -14.91 16.88
N GLN A 795 -0.57 -14.77 17.08
CA GLN A 795 -1.34 -15.56 18.05
C GLN A 795 -1.80 -16.93 17.48
N ASN A 796 -1.66 -17.16 16.16
CA ASN A 796 -2.27 -18.28 15.48
C ASN A 796 -1.44 -19.56 15.64
N ALA A 797 -1.90 -20.46 16.51
CA ALA A 797 -1.17 -21.68 16.87
C ALA A 797 -0.74 -22.55 15.67
N TRP A 798 -1.53 -22.65 14.59
CA TRP A 798 -1.15 -23.46 13.42
C TRP A 798 -0.09 -22.79 12.56
N LEU A 799 -0.14 -21.46 12.39
CA LEU A 799 0.84 -20.73 11.59
C LEU A 799 2.20 -20.67 12.30
N ARG A 800 2.19 -20.57 13.63
CA ARG A 800 3.39 -20.66 14.49
C ARG A 800 4.09 -22.03 14.41
N GLN A 801 3.35 -23.12 14.19
CA GLN A 801 3.95 -24.45 13.97
C GLN A 801 4.76 -24.53 12.68
N ILE A 802 4.52 -23.64 11.71
CA ILE A 802 5.31 -23.52 10.48
C ILE A 802 6.57 -22.69 10.75
N ILE A 803 6.44 -21.58 11.48
CA ILE A 803 7.55 -20.72 11.88
C ILE A 803 7.30 -20.02 13.23
N ALA A 804 8.19 -20.24 14.19
CA ALA A 804 8.18 -19.61 15.51
C ALA A 804 9.50 -18.86 15.83
N GLN A 805 10.47 -18.87 14.90
CA GLN A 805 11.74 -18.16 15.00
C GLN A 805 12.20 -17.74 13.59
N ASN A 806 12.92 -16.62 13.49
CA ASN A 806 13.56 -16.15 12.27
C ASN A 806 15.08 -16.18 12.39
N PHE A 807 15.76 -16.29 11.25
CA PHE A 807 17.20 -16.15 11.12
C PHE A 807 17.52 -14.88 10.33
N LEU A 808 18.74 -14.38 10.45
CA LEU A 808 19.32 -13.47 9.46
C LEU A 808 19.90 -14.32 8.34
N TYR A 809 19.30 -14.26 7.15
CA TYR A 809 19.79 -14.97 5.97
C TYR A 809 20.90 -14.17 5.31
N MET A 810 21.96 -14.87 4.90
CA MET A 810 23.16 -14.30 4.28
C MET A 810 23.66 -15.23 3.18
N ASN A 811 24.28 -14.67 2.14
CA ASN A 811 24.98 -15.44 1.12
C ASN A 811 26.05 -16.35 1.77
N ARG A 812 26.09 -17.64 1.37
CA ARG A 812 27.04 -18.63 1.91
C ARG A 812 28.48 -18.20 1.75
N GLN A 813 28.92 -18.00 0.51
CA GLN A 813 30.31 -17.69 0.17
C GLN A 813 30.79 -16.44 0.90
N ARG A 814 29.93 -15.42 1.01
CA ARG A 814 30.23 -14.20 1.75
C ARG A 814 30.34 -14.43 3.26
N GLY A 815 29.44 -15.21 3.85
CA GLY A 815 29.49 -15.56 5.28
C GLY A 815 30.73 -16.38 5.64
N GLU A 816 31.06 -17.38 4.84
CA GLU A 816 32.23 -18.25 5.01
C GLU A 816 33.54 -17.44 4.88
N HIS A 817 33.62 -16.49 3.94
CA HIS A 817 34.76 -15.56 3.81
C HIS A 817 34.94 -14.66 5.04
N LEU A 818 33.86 -14.30 5.74
CA LEU A 818 33.89 -13.51 6.98
C LEU A 818 34.09 -14.35 8.25
N GLY A 819 34.27 -15.68 8.12
CA GLY A 819 34.38 -16.59 9.26
C GLY A 819 33.09 -16.78 10.05
N ILE A 820 31.93 -16.45 9.47
CA ILE A 820 30.60 -16.64 10.06
C ILE A 820 30.12 -18.05 9.72
N ALA A 821 29.86 -18.88 10.72
CA ALA A 821 29.38 -20.25 10.54
C ALA A 821 27.84 -20.31 10.43
N ASP A 822 27.31 -21.33 9.75
CA ASP A 822 25.86 -21.53 9.70
C ASP A 822 25.28 -21.72 11.12
N LYS A 823 24.24 -20.94 11.45
CA LYS A 823 23.58 -20.88 12.77
C LYS A 823 24.41 -20.28 13.91
N SER A 824 25.59 -19.69 13.65
CA SER A 824 26.31 -18.94 14.68
C SER A 824 25.56 -17.67 15.08
N TRP A 825 25.79 -17.21 16.31
CA TRP A 825 25.36 -15.90 16.77
C TRP A 825 26.27 -14.82 16.18
N VAL A 826 25.66 -13.71 15.73
CA VAL A 826 26.35 -12.52 15.24
C VAL A 826 25.73 -11.27 15.86
N TRP A 827 26.51 -10.21 15.92
CA TRP A 827 26.00 -8.86 16.02
C TRP A 827 25.76 -8.30 14.62
N VAL A 828 24.62 -7.64 14.43
CA VAL A 828 24.29 -6.82 13.28
C VAL A 828 24.11 -5.40 13.77
N GLU A 829 24.78 -4.44 13.17
CA GLU A 829 24.82 -3.06 13.65
C GLU A 829 24.66 -2.08 12.50
N SER A 830 23.88 -1.02 12.74
CA SER A 830 23.64 0.11 11.86
C SER A 830 24.02 1.41 12.56
N HIS A 831 23.97 2.53 11.84
CA HIS A 831 24.15 3.86 12.40
C HIS A 831 23.21 4.20 13.58
N ASN A 832 22.06 3.50 13.70
CA ASN A 832 21.04 3.73 14.73
C ASN A 832 21.19 2.84 15.97
N GLY A 833 21.77 1.64 15.82
CA GLY A 833 21.83 0.65 16.89
C GLY A 833 22.25 -0.74 16.42
N LYS A 834 22.13 -1.73 17.31
CA LYS A 834 22.52 -3.12 17.02
C LYS A 834 21.48 -4.15 17.46
N ILE A 835 21.59 -5.36 16.93
CA ILE A 835 20.84 -6.55 17.34
C ILE A 835 21.78 -7.76 17.40
N ARG A 836 21.44 -8.75 18.23
CA ARG A 836 22.14 -10.05 18.26
C ARG A 836 21.19 -11.14 17.76
N VAL A 837 21.63 -11.90 16.76
CA VAL A 837 20.78 -12.83 15.98
C VAL A 837 21.55 -14.08 15.56
N GLN A 838 20.85 -15.14 15.19
CA GLN A 838 21.46 -16.30 14.53
C GLN A 838 21.45 -16.11 13.00
N VAL A 839 22.57 -16.40 12.35
CA VAL A 839 22.70 -16.36 10.88
C VAL A 839 22.30 -17.69 10.25
N LYS A 840 21.72 -17.65 9.04
CA LYS A 840 21.51 -18.81 8.19
C LYS A 840 22.16 -18.57 6.82
N LEU A 841 23.14 -19.40 6.47
CA LEU A 841 23.85 -19.31 5.20
C LEU A 841 23.07 -20.02 4.08
N ILE A 842 22.87 -19.32 2.96
CA ILE A 842 22.11 -19.78 1.78
C ILE A 842 22.77 -19.31 0.46
N GLU A 843 22.53 -20.02 -0.65
CA GLU A 843 22.99 -19.57 -1.98
C GLU A 843 22.08 -18.50 -2.60
N GLY A 844 20.77 -18.56 -2.31
CA GLY A 844 19.72 -17.72 -2.89
C GLY A 844 19.67 -16.30 -2.32
N CYS A 845 20.81 -15.64 -2.19
CA CYS A 845 20.95 -14.29 -1.65
C CYS A 845 22.06 -13.53 -2.38
N GLN A 846 21.77 -12.29 -2.81
CA GLN A 846 22.78 -11.37 -3.33
C GLN A 846 23.89 -11.17 -2.28
N GLU A 847 25.15 -11.14 -2.72
CA GLU A 847 26.32 -11.27 -1.84
C GLU A 847 26.48 -10.16 -0.80
N ASP A 848 26.11 -8.92 -1.17
CA ASP A 848 26.18 -7.74 -0.29
C ASP A 848 24.88 -7.52 0.49
N THR A 849 23.93 -8.46 0.45
CA THR A 849 22.63 -8.32 1.12
C THR A 849 22.45 -9.35 2.23
N VAL A 850 21.83 -8.92 3.34
CA VAL A 850 21.22 -9.80 4.32
C VAL A 850 19.73 -9.51 4.47
N TRP A 851 18.97 -10.53 4.86
CA TRP A 851 17.52 -10.38 5.01
C TRP A 851 16.93 -11.25 6.11
N THR A 852 15.73 -10.94 6.56
CA THR A 852 15.00 -11.78 7.52
C THR A 852 13.50 -11.79 7.26
N TRP A 853 12.79 -12.76 7.85
CA TRP A 853 11.33 -12.77 7.90
C TRP A 853 10.83 -11.73 8.91
N ASN A 854 10.16 -10.71 8.39
CA ASN A 854 9.56 -9.64 9.16
C ASN A 854 8.49 -10.17 10.13
N ALA A 855 8.31 -9.45 11.25
CA ALA A 855 7.26 -9.68 12.24
C ALA A 855 7.27 -11.03 12.99
N ILE A 856 8.35 -11.83 12.95
CA ILE A 856 8.39 -13.07 13.74
C ILE A 856 8.66 -12.77 15.23
N GLY A 857 9.72 -12.03 15.57
CA GLY A 857 10.07 -11.68 16.96
C GLY A 857 8.96 -10.96 17.74
N LYS A 858 8.80 -11.27 19.03
CA LYS A 858 7.72 -10.79 19.91
C LYS A 858 8.23 -10.27 21.25
N GLN A 859 7.46 -9.35 21.84
CA GLN A 859 7.66 -9.02 23.24
C GLN A 859 7.16 -10.18 24.11
N SER A 860 7.93 -10.55 25.14
CA SER A 860 7.54 -11.58 26.09
C SER A 860 6.15 -11.28 26.70
N GLY A 861 5.27 -12.27 26.76
CA GLY A 861 3.90 -12.14 27.28
C GLY A 861 2.86 -11.52 26.32
N ALA A 862 3.28 -10.97 25.17
CA ALA A 862 2.34 -10.46 24.17
C ALA A 862 1.55 -11.59 23.49
N TRP A 863 0.39 -11.27 22.88
CA TRP A 863 -0.41 -12.20 22.06
C TRP A 863 -0.85 -13.48 22.78
N ALA A 864 -1.05 -13.42 24.11
CA ALA A 864 -1.32 -14.56 24.99
C ALA A 864 -0.32 -15.73 24.82
N LEU A 865 0.94 -15.42 24.50
CA LEU A 865 2.02 -16.39 24.41
C LEU A 865 2.68 -16.61 25.78
N SER A 866 3.28 -17.79 25.98
CA SER A 866 4.17 -18.00 27.12
C SER A 866 5.35 -17.02 27.06
N PRO A 867 5.83 -16.47 28.19
CA PRO A 867 7.06 -15.68 28.25
C PRO A 867 8.26 -16.38 27.60
N ASP A 868 8.35 -17.71 27.72
CA ASP A 868 9.42 -18.54 27.17
C ASP A 868 9.21 -18.93 25.69
N ALA A 869 8.20 -18.36 25.02
CA ALA A 869 7.89 -18.70 23.63
C ALA A 869 9.10 -18.43 22.70
N PRO A 870 9.33 -19.28 21.68
CA PRO A 870 10.44 -19.09 20.72
C PRO A 870 10.45 -17.71 20.07
N GLU A 871 9.28 -17.13 19.83
CA GLU A 871 9.13 -15.80 19.25
C GLU A 871 9.72 -14.70 20.14
N ALA A 872 9.74 -14.88 21.46
CA ALA A 872 10.29 -13.93 22.43
C ALA A 872 11.76 -14.23 22.82
N THR A 873 12.17 -15.51 22.80
CA THR A 873 13.50 -15.95 23.27
C THR A 873 14.53 -16.16 22.13
N ARG A 874 14.05 -16.38 20.91
CA ARG A 874 14.87 -16.68 19.71
C ARG A 874 14.46 -15.87 18.47
N GLY A 875 13.25 -15.35 18.42
CA GLY A 875 12.80 -14.41 17.40
C GLY A 875 13.37 -13.01 17.63
N PHE A 876 13.52 -12.24 16.55
CA PHE A 876 14.00 -10.85 16.59
C PHE A 876 13.26 -9.97 15.57
N LEU A 877 13.37 -8.65 15.76
CA LEU A 877 12.97 -7.65 14.76
C LEU A 877 14.20 -6.92 14.23
N MET A 878 14.30 -6.75 12.92
CA MET A 878 15.32 -5.88 12.32
C MET A 878 14.99 -4.38 12.48
N ASN A 879 13.73 -4.06 12.83
CA ASN A 879 13.23 -2.70 13.02
C ASN A 879 14.00 -1.88 14.07
N HIS A 880 14.69 -2.53 15.03
CA HIS A 880 15.56 -1.86 16.00
C HIS A 880 16.77 -1.16 15.33
N LEU A 881 17.13 -1.55 14.10
CA LEU A 881 18.23 -0.95 13.32
C LEU A 881 17.78 0.23 12.44
N ILE A 882 16.48 0.41 12.22
CA ILE A 882 15.91 1.35 11.25
C ILE A 882 15.38 2.57 12.00
N SER A 883 15.91 3.77 11.74
CA SER A 883 15.42 5.04 12.29
C SER A 883 14.34 5.64 11.38
N GLU A 884 13.26 6.20 11.96
CA GLU A 884 12.22 6.96 11.23
C GLU A 884 12.69 8.34 10.75
N LEU A 885 13.84 8.79 11.26
CA LEU A 885 14.56 10.00 10.87
C LEU A 885 15.91 9.63 10.22
N LEU A 886 16.36 10.39 9.23
CA LEU A 886 17.68 10.20 8.63
C LEU A 886 18.81 10.42 9.66
N PRO A 887 20.01 9.85 9.40
CA PRO A 887 21.21 10.13 10.19
C PRO A 887 21.45 11.64 10.33
N GLU A 888 21.82 12.05 11.54
CA GLU A 888 22.11 13.45 11.84
C GLU A 888 23.35 13.93 11.10
N LYS A 889 23.30 15.18 10.62
CA LYS A 889 24.41 15.85 9.97
C LYS A 889 24.50 17.28 10.50
N THR A 890 25.66 17.65 11.04
CA THR A 890 25.85 18.91 11.78
C THR A 890 25.49 20.12 10.90
N GLY A 891 24.57 20.95 11.40
CA GLY A 891 24.10 22.14 10.69
C GLY A 891 22.91 21.91 9.74
N GLU A 892 22.43 20.68 9.57
CA GLU A 892 21.23 20.38 8.78
C GLU A 892 19.98 20.17 9.64
N ARG A 893 18.80 20.47 9.08
CA ARG A 893 17.52 20.02 9.64
C ARG A 893 17.47 18.49 9.57
N ARG A 894 17.13 17.81 10.68
CA ARG A 894 16.89 16.36 10.67
C ARG A 894 15.55 16.07 9.96
N LEU A 895 15.59 15.22 8.94
CA LEU A 895 14.47 14.91 8.05
C LEU A 895 13.94 13.49 8.31
N THR A 896 12.72 13.19 7.88
CA THR A 896 12.19 11.81 7.92
C THR A 896 12.97 10.87 6.98
N ASN A 897 13.18 9.63 7.42
CA ASN A 897 13.74 8.54 6.63
C ASN A 897 12.67 7.98 5.67
N SER A 898 12.37 8.76 4.64
CA SER A 898 11.33 8.45 3.67
C SER A 898 11.64 9.00 2.29
N ASP A 899 10.89 8.54 1.30
CA ASP A 899 10.89 9.12 -0.04
C ASP A 899 10.59 10.63 0.01
N PRO A 900 11.42 11.50 -0.60
CA PRO A 900 11.29 12.95 -0.48
C PRO A 900 10.11 13.52 -1.28
N ILE A 901 9.47 12.70 -2.12
CA ILE A 901 8.33 13.09 -2.93
C ILE A 901 7.05 12.62 -2.22
N THR A 902 6.96 11.34 -1.84
CA THR A 902 5.71 10.76 -1.31
C THR A 902 5.66 10.57 0.21
N GLY A 903 6.78 10.76 0.92
CA GLY A 903 6.86 10.41 2.33
C GLY A 903 6.74 8.90 2.63
N GLN A 904 6.88 8.00 1.64
CA GLN A 904 6.94 6.57 1.93
C GLN A 904 8.14 6.25 2.83
N ALA A 905 7.88 5.63 3.99
CA ALA A 905 8.89 5.11 4.90
C ALA A 905 9.91 4.20 4.16
N ALA A 906 11.19 4.54 4.29
CA ALA A 906 12.30 3.88 3.62
C ALA A 906 12.84 2.71 4.46
N TRP A 907 12.16 1.56 4.38
CA TRP A 907 12.49 0.37 5.19
C TRP A 907 13.73 -0.39 4.71
N TYR A 908 14.13 -0.21 3.46
CA TYR A 908 15.13 -1.05 2.77
C TYR A 908 16.40 -0.28 2.38
N ASP A 909 16.50 1.00 2.74
CA ASP A 909 17.72 1.80 2.55
C ASP A 909 18.82 1.40 3.55
N LEU A 910 18.42 0.76 4.66
CA LEU A 910 19.27 0.35 5.78
C LEU A 910 20.55 -0.37 5.32
N ARG A 911 21.69 0.17 5.78
CA ARG A 911 22.99 -0.50 5.71
C ARG A 911 23.44 -1.00 7.08
N VAL A 912 24.12 -2.14 7.11
CA VAL A 912 24.58 -2.80 8.33
C VAL A 912 26.01 -3.35 8.19
N ARG A 913 26.65 -3.52 9.34
CA ARG A 913 27.87 -4.30 9.53
C ARG A 913 27.57 -5.54 10.36
N ILE A 914 28.25 -6.64 10.07
CA ILE A 914 27.96 -7.96 10.65
C ILE A 914 29.27 -8.58 11.12
N TYR A 915 29.29 -9.08 12.35
CA TYR A 915 30.47 -9.69 12.94
C TYR A 915 30.09 -10.78 13.96
N PRO A 916 30.91 -11.85 14.12
CA PRO A 916 30.64 -12.90 15.10
C PRO A 916 30.41 -12.35 16.52
N ALA A 917 29.46 -12.93 17.24
CA ALA A 917 29.29 -12.67 18.66
C ALA A 917 30.44 -13.33 19.46
N ALA A 918 30.78 -12.76 20.62
CA ALA A 918 31.85 -13.32 21.44
C ALA A 918 31.43 -14.68 22.07
N PRO A 919 32.39 -15.55 22.44
CA PRO A 919 32.07 -16.82 23.10
C PRO A 919 31.18 -16.63 24.33
N GLY A 920 30.02 -17.30 24.36
CA GLY A 920 29.01 -17.17 25.41
C GLY A 920 27.95 -16.09 25.18
N GLU A 921 28.05 -15.27 24.14
CA GLU A 921 27.02 -14.30 23.75
C GLU A 921 25.86 -14.96 22.96
N GLU A 922 24.97 -15.65 23.68
CA GLU A 922 23.82 -16.36 23.10
C GLU A 922 22.47 -15.70 23.46
N GLY A 923 21.45 -15.91 22.61
CA GLY A 923 20.09 -15.37 22.77
C GLY A 923 19.89 -14.04 22.02
N THR A 924 18.65 -13.71 21.65
CA THR A 924 18.37 -12.48 20.90
C THR A 924 18.54 -11.21 21.74
N TRP A 925 18.84 -10.10 21.06
CA TRP A 925 18.96 -8.78 21.68
C TRP A 925 18.46 -7.70 20.70
N PRO A 926 17.77 -6.63 21.16
CA PRO A 926 17.41 -6.31 22.54
C PRO A 926 16.27 -7.17 23.12
N THR A 927 16.16 -7.18 24.45
CA THR A 927 15.07 -7.80 25.21
C THR A 927 14.28 -6.74 25.98
N PHE A 928 12.99 -7.01 26.21
CA PHE A 928 12.05 -6.07 26.83
C PHE A 928 11.35 -6.71 28.05
N PRO A 929 10.84 -5.92 29.01
CA PRO A 929 10.02 -6.44 30.10
C PRO A 929 8.83 -7.25 29.59
N THR A 930 8.49 -8.32 30.32
CA THR A 930 7.34 -9.18 30.01
C THR A 930 6.03 -8.42 30.22
N ILE A 931 5.15 -8.43 29.23
CA ILE A 931 3.80 -7.84 29.33
C ILE A 931 2.97 -8.66 30.32
N LYS A 932 2.23 -7.96 31.20
CA LYS A 932 1.30 -8.60 32.13
C LYS A 932 0.00 -9.01 31.40
N PRO A 933 -0.64 -10.13 31.78
CA PRO A 933 -1.97 -10.46 31.28
C PRO A 933 -3.00 -9.38 31.62
N LEU A 934 -3.98 -9.18 30.74
CA LEU A 934 -5.12 -8.30 30.95
C LEU A 934 -6.12 -8.90 31.96
N PRO A 935 -7.03 -8.09 32.54
CA PRO A 935 -8.16 -8.60 33.32
C PRO A 935 -8.94 -9.64 32.53
N ASP A 936 -9.23 -10.77 33.19
CA ASP A 936 -9.95 -11.93 32.64
C ASP A 936 -9.31 -12.60 31.40
N GLU A 937 -8.06 -12.28 31.07
CA GLU A 937 -7.33 -12.93 29.97
C GLU A 937 -7.07 -14.42 30.29
N PRO A 938 -7.40 -15.36 29.38
CA PRO A 938 -7.08 -16.77 29.56
C PRO A 938 -5.57 -16.98 29.71
N ARG A 939 -5.16 -17.81 30.68
CA ARG A 939 -3.75 -18.21 30.79
C ARG A 939 -3.28 -18.89 29.49
N PRO A 940 -2.05 -18.63 29.02
CA PRO A 940 -1.46 -19.40 27.93
C PRO A 940 -1.53 -20.90 28.21
N VAL A 941 -1.94 -21.67 27.20
CA VAL A 941 -2.04 -23.14 27.29
C VAL A 941 -0.94 -23.80 26.46
N ASP A 942 -0.27 -24.80 27.03
CA ASP A 942 0.79 -25.56 26.34
C ASP A 942 0.31 -26.20 25.03
N ARG A 943 -0.99 -26.53 24.96
CA ARG A 943 -1.62 -27.16 23.81
C ARG A 943 -3.06 -26.67 23.63
N LEU A 944 -3.23 -25.69 22.76
CA LEU A 944 -4.53 -25.28 22.26
C LEU A 944 -5.13 -26.38 21.36
N ARG A 945 -6.30 -26.90 21.73
CA ARG A 945 -7.04 -27.92 20.96
C ARG A 945 -8.32 -27.32 20.41
N TYR A 946 -8.76 -27.84 19.26
CA TYR A 946 -9.98 -27.43 18.60
C TYR A 946 -10.73 -28.66 18.05
N HIS A 947 -11.99 -28.82 18.47
CA HIS A 947 -12.89 -29.91 18.06
C HIS A 947 -14.34 -29.40 18.13
N THR A 948 -15.20 -29.76 17.18
CA THR A 948 -16.65 -29.45 17.18
C THR A 948 -17.52 -30.58 17.73
N HIS A 949 -16.98 -31.79 17.73
CA HIS A 949 -17.55 -33.00 18.30
C HIS A 949 -16.44 -33.82 19.00
N PRO A 950 -16.76 -34.75 19.91
CA PRO A 950 -15.77 -35.63 20.52
C PRO A 950 -15.04 -36.44 19.43
N PRO A 951 -13.69 -36.43 19.38
CA PRO A 951 -12.96 -37.19 18.36
C PRO A 951 -13.26 -38.68 18.49
N VAL A 952 -13.31 -39.39 17.35
CA VAL A 952 -13.55 -40.83 17.29
C VAL A 952 -12.39 -41.56 17.98
N ASN A 953 -12.58 -41.87 19.26
CA ASN A 953 -11.66 -42.68 20.05
C ASN A 953 -11.82 -44.14 19.64
N LEU A 954 -11.14 -44.53 18.56
CA LEU A 954 -10.71 -45.91 18.40
C LEU A 954 -9.79 -46.22 19.58
N LYS A 955 -10.31 -46.95 20.58
CA LYS A 955 -9.45 -47.51 21.63
C LYS A 955 -8.50 -48.49 20.95
N SER A 956 -7.21 -48.20 21.03
CA SER A 956 -6.10 -49.06 20.61
C SER A 956 -6.06 -50.35 21.40
#